data_AF-A0A2E6QLE0-F1
#
_entry.id   AF-A0A2E6QLE0-F1
#
_cell.length_a   1.000
_cell.length_b   1.000
_cell.length_c   1.000
_cell.angle_alpha   90.00
_cell.angle_beta   90.00
_cell.angle_gamma   90.00
#
_symmetry.space_group_name_H-M   'P 1'
#
loop_
_entity.id
_entity.type
_entity.pdbx_description
1 polymer ?
#
loop_
_entity_poly.entity_id
_entity_poly.type
_entity_poly.pdbx_seq_one_letter_code
_entity_poly.pdbx_strand_id
1 'polypeptide(L)'
;MLTSAAATPFPSARPTAWPTRIGLGLTTLGVAAGLLIVFLALPPFQIGWWFQSEPVTAGLHGVSALTALGLALMAWGGHRRTLRSLTHPFVLLPAALGLWSLAVSPFDAMPQLSLFGTPELGEGAIWFLDLATLIAGGLMVMRIRRLRQAVGWFALASTLAVTGLTLHTQAHWAWAPFWFYDYLAFFAVDLVVIVLTMIRPRRSSMRWLTVLLGLAIIVISGNRAAIALAVTAVPATWSVLWLVRRRERLCRWLAVIAAILAPLAATAAVYAVGSRGMEAAIESRYLHQIIASRTLASDPTILLTGQGWGHHADSVVAHMPIERIDLQGFAGTADWDGVRRQVHFHSHNFLIESLLASGIIGLLLAWALPISVPLCCRRREIRTAGVFAAMVTALSALWFQLPGSVPFFALAIAGLAKVPMPSPTRRAAVMRPLIAAVLVIVTCVQGFAARDTLVVAAEASEAIRANTRATEPGGPTVSNADCAALLDDHGRGGIHLSVALRRFSDMVEQRTRQGAPPTQGEAVRFADLLCAADSRLAKGASLRLQVAVLLVTTDLVFALKEPSLDSVRSRLVAQWPERLDSFLRKAPGRSDIAYLYLTWLNDRGETAAVRQWAGRLLTHNRHDPVGLWFSGSVMILDPATASEGLKRLVESLDGGIKNVLAVDDATERTIRDAAAAR
;
A
#
# COMPACT_ATOMS: atom_id res chain seq x y z
N MET A 1 6.91 -76.38 -11.19
CA MET A 1 6.23 -75.65 -10.10
C MET A 1 6.40 -74.16 -10.33
N LEU A 2 5.39 -73.51 -10.92
CA LEU A 2 5.30 -72.06 -11.15
C LEU A 2 4.04 -71.59 -10.40
N THR A 3 4.20 -70.91 -9.27
CA THR A 3 3.07 -70.37 -8.51
C THR A 3 2.62 -69.05 -9.12
N SER A 4 1.45 -69.10 -9.77
CA SER A 4 0.63 -67.97 -10.19
C SER A 4 0.31 -67.06 -8.99
N ALA A 5 0.94 -65.88 -8.93
CA ALA A 5 0.60 -64.85 -7.97
C ALA A 5 -0.75 -64.21 -8.39
N ALA A 6 -1.82 -64.56 -7.70
CA ALA A 6 -3.15 -63.99 -7.90
C ALA A 6 -3.10 -62.47 -7.77
N ALA A 7 -3.44 -61.77 -8.87
CA ALA A 7 -3.58 -60.32 -8.89
C ALA A 7 -4.68 -59.91 -7.90
N THR A 8 -4.31 -59.34 -6.76
CA THR A 8 -5.26 -58.72 -5.84
C THR A 8 -6.07 -57.66 -6.60
N PRO A 9 -7.41 -57.76 -6.65
CA PRO A 9 -8.23 -56.81 -7.38
C PRO A 9 -7.98 -55.39 -6.84
N PHE A 10 -7.64 -54.47 -7.74
CA PHE A 10 -7.54 -53.05 -7.39
C PHE A 10 -8.86 -52.63 -6.75
N PRO A 11 -8.85 -52.04 -5.54
CA PRO A 11 -10.08 -51.60 -4.90
C PRO A 11 -10.76 -50.60 -5.83
N SER A 12 -11.95 -50.95 -6.29
CA SER A 12 -12.78 -50.11 -7.14
C SER A 12 -12.87 -48.72 -6.51
N ALA A 13 -12.56 -47.69 -7.29
CA ALA A 13 -12.53 -46.32 -6.83
C ALA A 13 -13.91 -45.94 -6.30
N ARG A 14 -14.09 -45.93 -4.98
CA ARG A 14 -15.35 -45.49 -4.36
C ARG A 14 -15.72 -44.13 -4.97
N PRO A 15 -16.97 -43.93 -5.40
CA PRO A 15 -17.40 -42.66 -5.98
C PRO A 15 -17.03 -41.53 -5.03
N THR A 16 -16.32 -40.53 -5.54
CA THR A 16 -15.98 -39.34 -4.76
C THR A 16 -17.26 -38.70 -4.26
N ALA A 17 -17.35 -38.54 -2.93
CA ALA A 17 -18.53 -37.94 -2.30
C ALA A 17 -18.85 -36.58 -2.93
N TRP A 18 -20.14 -36.28 -3.09
CA TRP A 18 -20.64 -35.04 -3.69
C TRP A 18 -19.97 -33.76 -3.15
N PRO A 19 -19.64 -33.59 -1.84
CA PRO A 19 -19.04 -32.36 -1.33
C PRO A 19 -17.64 -32.15 -1.90
N THR A 20 -16.91 -33.23 -2.20
CA THR A 20 -15.56 -33.14 -2.76
C THR A 20 -15.58 -32.63 -4.20
N ARG A 21 -16.58 -33.02 -5.00
CA ARG A 21 -16.70 -32.57 -6.40
C ARG A 21 -17.08 -31.10 -6.47
N ILE A 22 -18.08 -30.69 -5.68
CA ILE A 22 -18.48 -29.29 -5.56
C ILE A 22 -17.32 -28.46 -5.02
N GLY A 23 -16.68 -28.91 -3.95
CA GLY A 23 -15.57 -28.20 -3.34
C GLY A 23 -14.39 -27.99 -4.29
N LEU A 24 -14.02 -29.00 -5.08
CA LEU A 24 -13.01 -28.85 -6.13
C LEU A 24 -13.44 -27.85 -7.21
N GLY A 25 -14.72 -27.86 -7.61
CA GLY A 25 -15.28 -26.91 -8.55
C GLY A 25 -15.16 -25.48 -8.05
N LEU A 26 -15.62 -25.19 -6.83
CA LEU A 26 -15.54 -23.87 -6.20
C LEU A 26 -14.09 -23.40 -6.04
N THR A 27 -13.19 -24.27 -5.55
CA THR A 27 -11.76 -23.95 -5.43
C THR A 27 -11.14 -23.61 -6.79
N THR A 28 -11.48 -24.36 -7.84
CA THR A 28 -10.95 -24.08 -9.19
C THR A 28 -11.53 -22.79 -9.75
N LEU A 29 -12.82 -22.55 -9.55
CA LEU A 29 -13.50 -21.33 -9.97
C LEU A 29 -12.93 -20.10 -9.26
N GLY A 30 -12.74 -20.14 -7.94
CA GLY A 30 -12.15 -19.04 -7.18
C GLY A 30 -10.72 -18.72 -7.63
N VAL A 31 -9.87 -19.75 -7.79
CA VAL A 31 -8.51 -19.56 -8.31
C VAL A 31 -8.51 -18.97 -9.74
N ALA A 32 -9.39 -19.45 -10.62
CA ALA A 32 -9.49 -18.94 -11.98
C ALA A 32 -10.04 -17.50 -12.01
N ALA A 33 -11.13 -17.23 -11.28
CA ALA A 33 -11.71 -15.89 -11.16
C ALA A 33 -10.72 -14.89 -10.56
N GLY A 34 -9.85 -15.33 -9.65
CA GLY A 34 -8.73 -14.53 -9.14
C GLY A 34 -7.83 -13.97 -10.24
N LEU A 35 -7.66 -14.68 -11.36
CA LEU A 35 -6.85 -14.18 -12.47
C LEU A 35 -7.54 -13.07 -13.29
N LEU A 36 -8.81 -12.76 -13.00
CA LEU A 36 -9.59 -11.72 -13.67
C LEU A 36 -9.89 -10.51 -12.78
N ILE A 37 -9.58 -10.53 -11.47
CA ILE A 37 -10.01 -9.46 -10.55
C ILE A 37 -9.43 -8.09 -10.92
N VAL A 38 -8.29 -8.05 -11.60
CA VAL A 38 -7.69 -6.82 -12.13
C VAL A 38 -8.61 -6.07 -13.10
N PHE A 39 -9.51 -6.76 -13.79
CA PHE A 39 -10.49 -6.14 -14.69
C PHE A 39 -11.64 -5.47 -13.95
N LEU A 40 -11.76 -5.66 -12.64
CA LEU A 40 -12.71 -4.89 -11.81
C LEU A 40 -12.30 -3.41 -11.67
N ALA A 41 -11.08 -3.04 -12.10
CA ALA A 41 -10.66 -1.65 -12.26
C ALA A 41 -11.24 -0.95 -13.51
N LEU A 42 -11.93 -1.68 -14.38
CA LEU A 42 -12.47 -1.18 -15.64
C LEU A 42 -13.97 -0.87 -15.55
N PRO A 43 -14.52 0.00 -16.40
CA PRO A 43 -15.96 0.22 -16.47
C PRO A 43 -16.71 -1.10 -16.77
N PRO A 44 -17.90 -1.33 -16.19
CA PRO A 44 -18.67 -0.44 -15.31
C PRO A 44 -18.32 -0.56 -13.81
N PHE A 45 -17.25 -1.27 -13.44
CA PHE A 45 -16.89 -1.58 -12.06
C PHE A 45 -16.06 -0.48 -11.38
N GLN A 46 -15.92 0.70 -12.00
CA GLN A 46 -15.17 1.82 -11.46
C GLN A 46 -15.92 2.49 -10.30
N ILE A 47 -15.78 1.91 -9.11
CA ILE A 47 -16.36 2.39 -7.85
C ILE A 47 -15.26 2.74 -6.87
N GLY A 48 -15.55 3.62 -5.91
CA GLY A 48 -14.58 4.17 -4.96
C GLY A 48 -13.81 5.38 -5.47
N TRP A 49 -12.98 5.95 -4.59
CA TRP A 49 -11.99 6.99 -4.96
C TRP A 49 -10.78 6.36 -5.66
N TRP A 50 -10.41 5.15 -5.24
CA TRP A 50 -9.31 4.37 -5.81
C TRP A 50 -9.89 3.17 -6.55
N PHE A 51 -10.66 3.44 -7.59
CA PHE A 51 -11.34 2.42 -8.39
C PHE A 51 -10.41 1.36 -8.99
N GLN A 52 -9.10 1.61 -9.05
CA GLN A 52 -8.11 0.64 -9.50
C GLN A 52 -7.76 -0.40 -8.43
N SER A 53 -7.99 -0.08 -7.15
CA SER A 53 -7.59 -0.90 -6.01
C SER A 53 -8.78 -1.43 -5.22
N GLU A 54 -9.77 -0.58 -4.92
CA GLU A 54 -10.89 -0.94 -4.03
C GLU A 54 -11.74 -2.10 -4.58
N PRO A 55 -12.30 -2.04 -5.81
CA PRO A 55 -13.07 -3.17 -6.34
C PRO A 55 -12.19 -4.39 -6.61
N VAL A 56 -10.90 -4.19 -6.93
CA VAL A 56 -9.94 -5.29 -7.13
C VAL A 56 -9.64 -6.00 -5.80
N THR A 57 -9.53 -5.27 -4.71
CA THR A 57 -9.35 -5.77 -3.33
C THR A 57 -10.60 -6.50 -2.85
N ALA A 58 -11.79 -5.92 -3.07
CA ALA A 58 -13.05 -6.61 -2.81
C ALA A 58 -13.14 -7.92 -3.61
N GLY A 59 -12.71 -7.89 -4.88
CA GLY A 59 -12.58 -9.07 -5.73
C GLY A 59 -11.63 -10.12 -5.15
N LEU A 60 -10.44 -9.71 -4.67
CA LEU A 60 -9.44 -10.57 -4.03
C LEU A 60 -10.02 -11.31 -2.81
N HIS A 61 -10.68 -10.58 -1.91
CA HIS A 61 -11.35 -11.16 -0.75
C HIS A 61 -12.46 -12.14 -1.19
N GLY A 62 -13.28 -11.76 -2.17
CA GLY A 62 -14.41 -12.57 -2.65
C GLY A 62 -13.99 -13.90 -3.30
N VAL A 63 -12.99 -13.87 -4.18
CA VAL A 63 -12.46 -15.09 -4.82
C VAL A 63 -11.74 -15.99 -3.82
N SER A 64 -11.14 -15.40 -2.79
CA SER A 64 -10.52 -16.14 -1.69
C SER A 64 -11.57 -16.81 -0.81
N ALA A 65 -12.65 -16.11 -0.45
CA ALA A 65 -13.78 -16.67 0.28
C ALA A 65 -14.39 -17.88 -0.45
N LEU A 66 -14.60 -17.76 -1.77
CA LEU A 66 -15.07 -18.85 -2.63
C LEU A 66 -14.10 -20.04 -2.64
N THR A 67 -12.81 -19.76 -2.68
CA THR A 67 -11.75 -20.77 -2.64
C THR A 67 -11.72 -21.49 -1.29
N ALA A 68 -11.80 -20.75 -0.18
CA ALA A 68 -11.89 -21.27 1.19
C ALA A 68 -13.12 -22.16 1.38
N LEU A 69 -14.28 -21.76 0.83
CA LEU A 69 -15.51 -22.55 0.88
C LEU A 69 -15.33 -23.89 0.15
N GLY A 70 -14.70 -23.85 -1.03
CA GLY A 70 -14.36 -25.07 -1.77
C GLY A 70 -13.41 -26.00 -1.00
N LEU A 71 -12.41 -25.42 -0.33
CA LEU A 71 -11.49 -26.16 0.54
C LEU A 71 -12.22 -26.75 1.76
N ALA A 72 -13.16 -26.02 2.37
CA ALA A 72 -13.96 -26.48 3.50
C ALA A 72 -14.81 -27.70 3.13
N LEU A 73 -15.52 -27.64 1.99
CA LEU A 73 -16.32 -28.76 1.49
C LEU A 73 -15.46 -30.00 1.17
N MET A 74 -14.26 -29.81 0.62
CA MET A 74 -13.33 -30.91 0.40
C MET A 74 -12.78 -31.49 1.71
N ALA A 75 -12.49 -30.65 2.71
CA ALA A 75 -12.05 -31.10 4.03
C ALA A 75 -13.15 -31.91 4.73
N TRP A 76 -14.39 -31.41 4.71
CA TRP A 76 -15.58 -32.09 5.21
C TRP A 76 -15.83 -33.43 4.50
N GLY A 77 -15.76 -33.44 3.16
CA GLY A 77 -15.87 -34.65 2.34
C GLY A 77 -14.72 -35.64 2.50
N GLY A 78 -13.73 -35.36 3.36
CA GLY A 78 -12.62 -36.26 3.66
C GLY A 78 -11.60 -36.41 2.53
N HIS A 79 -11.50 -35.42 1.64
CA HIS A 79 -10.53 -35.42 0.57
C HIS A 79 -9.10 -35.35 1.14
N ARG A 80 -8.39 -36.49 1.08
CA ARG A 80 -7.09 -36.70 1.74
C ARG A 80 -6.01 -35.67 1.39
N ARG A 81 -6.16 -34.95 0.27
CA ARG A 81 -5.17 -34.00 -0.22
C ARG A 81 -5.36 -32.60 0.35
N THR A 82 -6.56 -32.24 0.80
CA THR A 82 -6.89 -30.90 1.29
C THR A 82 -6.04 -30.53 2.49
N LEU A 83 -6.00 -31.39 3.51
CA LEU A 83 -5.14 -31.22 4.70
C LEU A 83 -3.67 -30.94 4.32
N ARG A 84 -3.13 -31.65 3.33
CA ARG A 84 -1.72 -31.51 2.94
C ARG A 84 -1.40 -30.18 2.29
N SER A 85 -2.37 -29.60 1.58
CA SER A 85 -2.20 -28.26 1.03
C SER A 85 -2.23 -27.23 2.14
N LEU A 86 -3.18 -27.35 3.07
CA LEU A 86 -3.33 -26.42 4.18
C LEU A 86 -2.13 -26.44 5.13
N THR A 87 -1.47 -27.59 5.30
CA THR A 87 -0.24 -27.71 6.10
C THR A 87 1.04 -27.46 5.32
N HIS A 88 0.97 -27.03 4.06
CA HIS A 88 2.17 -26.72 3.29
C HIS A 88 2.79 -25.42 3.83
N PRO A 89 4.13 -25.31 3.98
CA PRO A 89 4.76 -24.08 4.48
C PRO A 89 4.35 -22.82 3.71
N PHE A 90 4.17 -22.93 2.39
CA PHE A 90 3.67 -21.83 1.55
C PHE A 90 2.27 -21.31 1.93
N VAL A 91 1.45 -22.12 2.60
CA VAL A 91 0.13 -21.72 3.10
C VAL A 91 0.25 -21.27 4.56
N LEU A 92 1.01 -22.01 5.37
CA LEU A 92 1.15 -21.74 6.80
C LEU A 92 1.84 -20.41 7.10
N LEU A 93 2.84 -20.01 6.32
CA LEU A 93 3.57 -18.77 6.56
C LEU A 93 2.72 -17.50 6.31
N PRO A 94 2.04 -17.33 5.16
CA PRO A 94 1.13 -16.20 5.00
C PRO A 94 -0.07 -16.29 5.96
N ALA A 95 -0.57 -17.51 6.26
CA ALA A 95 -1.60 -17.65 7.30
C ALA A 95 -1.10 -17.21 8.68
N ALA A 96 0.14 -17.54 9.06
CA ALA A 96 0.74 -17.11 10.31
C ALA A 96 0.95 -15.60 10.36
N LEU A 97 1.38 -14.97 9.26
CA LEU A 97 1.51 -13.51 9.18
C LEU A 97 0.14 -12.83 9.30
N GLY A 98 -0.88 -13.34 8.60
CA GLY A 98 -2.25 -12.85 8.73
C GLY A 98 -2.80 -13.01 10.14
N LEU A 99 -2.66 -14.19 10.76
CA LEU A 99 -3.12 -14.45 12.12
C LEU A 99 -2.37 -13.63 13.17
N TRP A 100 -1.05 -13.45 13.01
CA TRP A 100 -0.27 -12.57 13.89
C TRP A 100 -0.76 -11.12 13.75
N SER A 101 -0.94 -10.63 12.52
CA SER A 101 -1.47 -9.30 12.25
C SER A 101 -2.87 -9.11 12.84
N LEU A 102 -3.75 -10.11 12.72
CA LEU A 102 -5.07 -10.12 13.37
C LEU A 102 -4.99 -10.09 14.90
N ALA A 103 -3.97 -10.74 15.49
CA ALA A 103 -3.81 -10.80 16.93
C ALA A 103 -3.29 -9.48 17.51
N VAL A 104 -2.48 -8.74 16.76
CA VAL A 104 -1.96 -7.43 17.19
C VAL A 104 -2.91 -6.27 16.83
N SER A 105 -3.79 -6.43 15.84
CA SER A 105 -4.64 -5.32 15.37
C SER A 105 -5.54 -4.65 16.42
N PRO A 106 -6.05 -5.33 17.47
CA PRO A 106 -6.80 -4.65 18.53
C PRO A 106 -5.98 -3.64 19.35
N PHE A 107 -4.65 -3.71 19.27
CA PHE A 107 -3.73 -2.78 19.94
C PHE A 107 -3.33 -1.61 19.04
N ASP A 108 -3.69 -1.64 17.76
CA ASP A 108 -3.42 -0.55 16.82
C ASP A 108 -4.37 0.62 17.08
N ALA A 109 -3.92 1.84 16.75
CA ALA A 109 -4.76 3.03 16.86
C ALA A 109 -6.01 2.97 15.95
N MET A 110 -5.91 2.27 14.81
CA MET A 110 -7.01 2.09 13.85
C MET A 110 -7.10 0.60 13.44
N PRO A 111 -7.71 -0.27 14.27
CA PRO A 111 -7.73 -1.71 14.02
C PRO A 111 -8.31 -2.08 12.66
N GLN A 112 -9.36 -1.38 12.22
CA GLN A 112 -10.00 -1.64 10.92
C GLN A 112 -9.06 -1.31 9.75
N LEU A 113 -8.25 -0.25 9.86
CA LEU A 113 -7.23 0.04 8.86
C LEU A 113 -6.19 -1.09 8.80
N SER A 114 -5.77 -1.63 9.94
CA SER A 114 -4.81 -2.75 9.98
C SER A 114 -5.37 -4.07 9.43
N LEU A 115 -6.68 -4.30 9.62
CA LEU A 115 -7.37 -5.49 9.07
C LEU A 115 -7.45 -5.46 7.55
N PHE A 116 -7.81 -4.31 6.98
CA PHE A 116 -8.13 -4.15 5.57
C PHE A 116 -6.99 -3.56 4.72
N GLY A 117 -6.02 -2.90 5.35
CA GLY A 117 -5.06 -2.04 4.68
C GLY A 117 -5.66 -0.71 4.23
N THR A 118 -4.84 0.12 3.61
CA THR A 118 -5.28 1.37 2.98
C THR A 118 -6.18 1.09 1.77
N PRO A 119 -7.18 1.93 1.47
CA PRO A 119 -8.01 1.75 0.28
C PRO A 119 -7.21 1.83 -1.03
N GLU A 120 -6.05 2.47 -1.01
CA GLU A 120 -5.11 2.52 -2.13
C GLU A 120 -4.49 1.16 -2.49
N LEU A 121 -4.34 0.24 -1.53
CA LEU A 121 -3.60 -1.02 -1.72
C LEU A 121 -4.32 -2.29 -1.26
N GLY A 122 -5.12 -2.21 -0.19
CA GLY A 122 -5.81 -3.35 0.40
C GLY A 122 -4.90 -4.33 1.15
N GLU A 123 -3.64 -3.94 1.42
CA GLU A 123 -2.67 -4.79 2.12
C GLU A 123 -2.85 -4.68 3.64
N GLY A 124 -3.74 -5.50 4.18
CA GLY A 124 -3.96 -5.67 5.62
C GLY A 124 -3.87 -7.13 6.07
N ALA A 125 -4.22 -7.41 7.32
CA ALA A 125 -4.16 -8.77 7.88
C ALA A 125 -4.95 -9.81 7.04
N ILE A 126 -6.11 -9.43 6.49
CA ILE A 126 -6.97 -10.31 5.69
C ILE A 126 -6.33 -10.65 4.34
N TRP A 127 -5.55 -9.73 3.76
CA TRP A 127 -4.82 -9.95 2.50
C TRP A 127 -3.88 -11.16 2.57
N PHE A 128 -3.22 -11.37 3.72
CA PHE A 128 -2.35 -12.54 3.90
C PHE A 128 -3.14 -13.85 4.05
N LEU A 129 -4.36 -13.80 4.60
CA LEU A 129 -5.26 -14.95 4.61
C LEU A 129 -5.78 -15.29 3.21
N ASP A 130 -6.02 -14.28 2.37
CA ASP A 130 -6.35 -14.45 0.96
C ASP A 130 -5.21 -15.14 0.22
N LEU A 131 -3.99 -14.63 0.37
CA LEU A 131 -2.79 -15.24 -0.19
C LEU A 131 -2.65 -16.70 0.25
N ALA A 132 -2.79 -17.00 1.54
CA ALA A 132 -2.72 -18.37 2.05
C ALA A 132 -3.79 -19.29 1.41
N THR A 133 -5.03 -18.79 1.31
CA THR A 133 -6.17 -19.52 0.76
C THR A 133 -6.00 -19.80 -0.74
N LEU A 134 -5.56 -18.80 -1.51
CA LEU A 134 -5.29 -18.92 -2.93
C LEU A 134 -4.11 -19.85 -3.21
N ILE A 135 -3.05 -19.83 -2.39
CA ILE A 135 -1.96 -20.81 -2.49
C ILE A 135 -2.52 -22.22 -2.23
N ALA A 136 -3.32 -22.42 -1.18
CA ALA A 136 -3.92 -23.73 -0.88
C ALA A 136 -4.81 -24.25 -2.02
N GLY A 137 -5.62 -23.37 -2.62
CA GLY A 137 -6.42 -23.65 -3.81
C GLY A 137 -5.57 -23.97 -5.03
N GLY A 138 -4.53 -23.18 -5.29
CA GLY A 138 -3.55 -23.43 -6.35
C GLY A 138 -2.90 -24.80 -6.19
N LEU A 139 -2.51 -25.19 -4.97
CA LEU A 139 -1.95 -26.51 -4.68
C LEU A 139 -2.93 -27.65 -5.01
N MET A 140 -4.25 -27.44 -4.85
CA MET A 140 -5.28 -28.39 -5.28
C MET A 140 -5.35 -28.50 -6.81
N VAL A 141 -5.43 -27.36 -7.51
CA VAL A 141 -5.46 -27.29 -8.99
C VAL A 141 -4.23 -27.98 -9.60
N MET A 142 -3.05 -27.78 -9.01
CA MET A 142 -1.77 -28.34 -9.48
C MET A 142 -1.74 -29.88 -9.56
N ARG A 143 -2.63 -30.57 -8.84
CA ARG A 143 -2.71 -32.04 -8.81
C ARG A 143 -3.44 -32.63 -10.02
N ILE A 144 -4.31 -31.87 -10.66
CA ILE A 144 -5.12 -32.37 -11.78
C ILE A 144 -4.56 -31.77 -13.07
N ARG A 145 -3.95 -32.61 -13.91
CA ARG A 145 -3.21 -32.16 -15.10
C ARG A 145 -4.04 -31.24 -16.00
N ARG A 146 -5.30 -31.59 -16.27
CA ARG A 146 -6.19 -30.80 -17.15
C ARG A 146 -6.47 -29.43 -16.55
N LEU A 147 -6.89 -29.37 -15.29
CA LEU A 147 -7.17 -28.10 -14.59
C LEU A 147 -5.92 -27.23 -14.49
N ARG A 148 -4.77 -27.82 -14.11
CA ARG A 148 -3.49 -27.11 -14.09
C ARG A 148 -3.15 -26.48 -15.43
N GLN A 149 -3.30 -27.20 -16.54
CA GLN A 149 -3.00 -26.67 -17.86
C GLN A 149 -4.00 -25.60 -18.27
N ALA A 150 -5.30 -25.79 -18.00
CA ALA A 150 -6.34 -24.81 -18.28
C ALA A 150 -6.09 -23.49 -17.52
N VAL A 151 -5.87 -23.56 -16.20
CA VAL A 151 -5.56 -22.38 -15.37
C VAL A 151 -4.25 -21.73 -15.80
N GLY A 152 -3.22 -22.52 -16.17
CA GLY A 152 -1.96 -21.97 -16.68
C GLY A 152 -2.12 -21.19 -17.99
N TRP A 153 -2.91 -21.71 -18.94
CA TRP A 153 -3.23 -20.99 -20.18
C TRP A 153 -4.10 -19.76 -19.92
N PHE A 154 -5.02 -19.87 -18.96
CA PHE A 154 -5.87 -18.76 -18.57
C PHE A 154 -5.08 -17.61 -17.93
N ALA A 155 -4.10 -17.92 -17.07
CA ALA A 155 -3.18 -16.93 -16.52
C ALA A 155 -2.38 -16.23 -17.63
N LEU A 156 -1.86 -16.97 -18.62
CA LEU A 156 -1.18 -16.39 -19.77
C LEU A 156 -2.10 -15.45 -20.56
N ALA A 157 -3.33 -15.88 -20.88
CA ALA A 157 -4.29 -15.05 -21.60
C ALA A 157 -4.64 -13.78 -20.82
N SER A 158 -4.87 -13.89 -19.51
CA SER A 158 -5.14 -12.73 -18.66
C SER A 158 -3.96 -11.75 -18.62
N THR A 159 -2.72 -12.23 -18.41
CA THR A 159 -1.53 -11.35 -18.42
C THR A 159 -1.35 -10.64 -19.76
N LEU A 160 -1.57 -11.33 -20.88
CA LEU A 160 -1.51 -10.71 -22.21
C LEU A 160 -2.63 -9.67 -22.40
N ALA A 161 -3.84 -9.93 -21.92
CA ALA A 161 -4.95 -8.97 -21.97
C ALA A 161 -4.67 -7.74 -21.11
N VAL A 162 -4.18 -7.90 -19.87
CA VAL A 162 -3.79 -6.78 -18.99
C VAL A 162 -2.67 -5.96 -19.63
N THR A 163 -1.65 -6.62 -20.19
CA THR A 163 -0.54 -5.94 -20.89
C THR A 163 -1.04 -5.18 -22.12
N GLY A 164 -1.88 -5.82 -22.94
CA GLY A 164 -2.44 -5.22 -24.15
C GLY A 164 -3.34 -4.02 -23.86
N LEU A 165 -4.23 -4.13 -22.86
CA LEU A 165 -5.05 -3.01 -22.40
C LEU A 165 -4.19 -1.87 -21.88
N THR A 166 -3.20 -2.18 -21.05
CA THR A 166 -2.27 -1.19 -20.51
C THR A 166 -1.57 -0.39 -21.62
N LEU A 167 -1.06 -1.08 -22.65
CA LEU A 167 -0.44 -0.45 -23.82
C LEU A 167 -1.44 0.38 -24.64
N HIS A 168 -2.65 -0.13 -24.86
CA HIS A 168 -3.69 0.56 -25.61
C HIS A 168 -4.15 1.86 -24.91
N THR A 169 -4.21 1.82 -23.59
CA THR A 169 -4.78 2.90 -22.76
C THR A 169 -3.88 4.10 -22.56
N GLN A 170 -2.66 4.09 -23.11
CA GLN A 170 -1.82 5.28 -23.20
C GLN A 170 -2.55 6.46 -23.89
N ALA A 171 -3.53 6.17 -24.76
CA ALA A 171 -4.41 7.16 -25.37
C ALA A 171 -5.73 7.42 -24.61
N HIS A 172 -6.18 6.49 -23.75
CA HIS A 172 -7.49 6.52 -23.10
C HIS A 172 -7.42 5.96 -21.66
N TRP A 173 -7.15 6.82 -20.68
CA TRP A 173 -6.90 6.41 -19.29
C TRP A 173 -8.10 5.73 -18.61
N ALA A 174 -9.31 5.92 -19.11
CA ALA A 174 -10.53 5.31 -18.56
C ALA A 174 -10.54 3.77 -18.62
N TRP A 175 -9.77 3.17 -19.54
CA TRP A 175 -9.70 1.72 -19.72
C TRP A 175 -8.40 1.10 -19.20
N ALA A 176 -7.55 1.88 -18.54
CA ALA A 176 -6.31 1.40 -17.96
C ALA A 176 -6.63 0.65 -16.64
N PRO A 177 -6.23 -0.64 -16.48
CA PRO A 177 -6.44 -1.34 -15.23
C PRO A 177 -5.76 -0.65 -14.04
N PHE A 178 -4.54 -0.13 -14.26
CA PHE A 178 -3.84 0.76 -13.33
C PHE A 178 -3.22 1.93 -14.08
N TRP A 179 -3.08 3.10 -13.43
CA TRP A 179 -2.54 4.31 -14.05
C TRP A 179 -1.03 4.29 -14.28
N PHE A 180 -0.31 3.51 -13.48
CA PHE A 180 1.12 3.27 -13.64
C PHE A 180 1.31 1.89 -14.26
N TYR A 181 2.34 1.71 -15.08
CA TYR A 181 2.59 0.45 -15.79
C TYR A 181 3.56 -0.47 -15.04
N ASP A 182 4.21 0.05 -14.01
CA ASP A 182 5.27 -0.61 -13.25
C ASP A 182 4.82 -1.93 -12.59
N TYR A 183 3.52 -2.07 -12.33
CA TYR A 183 2.94 -3.28 -11.73
C TYR A 183 3.00 -4.50 -12.66
N LEU A 184 3.09 -4.31 -13.98
CA LEU A 184 3.20 -5.39 -14.96
C LEU A 184 4.45 -6.26 -14.71
N ALA A 185 5.47 -5.71 -14.04
CA ALA A 185 6.66 -6.46 -13.63
C ALA A 185 6.31 -7.67 -12.73
N PHE A 186 5.37 -7.52 -11.79
CA PHE A 186 4.93 -8.63 -10.94
C PHE A 186 4.23 -9.72 -11.76
N PHE A 187 3.31 -9.32 -12.63
CA PHE A 187 2.63 -10.24 -13.56
C PHE A 187 3.63 -11.02 -14.42
N ALA A 188 4.66 -10.36 -14.95
CA ALA A 188 5.67 -10.98 -15.78
C ALA A 188 6.50 -12.03 -15.03
N VAL A 189 6.97 -11.69 -13.82
CA VAL A 189 7.78 -12.58 -12.97
C VAL A 189 6.97 -13.83 -12.58
N ASP A 190 5.71 -13.65 -12.16
CA ASP A 190 4.81 -14.75 -11.81
C ASP A 190 4.45 -15.61 -13.03
N LEU A 191 4.14 -14.97 -14.17
CA LEU A 191 3.74 -15.65 -15.40
C LEU A 191 4.82 -16.63 -15.88
N VAL A 192 6.09 -16.24 -15.86
CA VAL A 192 7.20 -17.12 -16.26
C VAL A 192 7.18 -18.40 -15.45
N VAL A 193 7.01 -18.30 -14.13
CA VAL A 193 6.95 -19.48 -13.24
C VAL A 193 5.68 -20.30 -13.49
N ILE A 194 4.53 -19.66 -13.65
CA ILE A 194 3.26 -20.31 -13.96
C ILE A 194 3.38 -21.14 -15.24
N VAL A 195 3.84 -20.56 -16.35
CA VAL A 195 3.95 -21.25 -17.64
C VAL A 195 4.93 -22.42 -17.55
N LEU A 196 6.11 -22.21 -16.95
CA LEU A 196 7.14 -23.25 -16.81
C LEU A 196 6.67 -24.42 -15.95
N THR A 197 5.88 -24.18 -14.90
CA THR A 197 5.49 -25.21 -13.93
C THR A 197 4.11 -25.84 -14.19
N MET A 198 3.16 -25.08 -14.78
CA MET A 198 1.76 -25.47 -15.00
C MET A 198 1.51 -26.01 -16.40
N ILE A 199 1.83 -25.22 -17.44
CA ILE A 199 1.72 -25.61 -18.86
C ILE A 199 2.79 -26.65 -19.20
N ARG A 200 4.02 -26.44 -18.71
CA ARG A 200 5.20 -27.31 -18.90
C ARG A 200 5.53 -27.53 -20.38
N PRO A 201 5.98 -26.48 -21.09
CA PRO A 201 6.46 -26.63 -22.46
C PRO A 201 7.50 -27.76 -22.58
N ARG A 202 7.26 -28.66 -23.54
CA ARG A 202 8.12 -29.84 -23.81
C ARG A 202 9.41 -29.45 -24.53
N ARG A 203 9.32 -28.54 -25.50
CA ARG A 203 10.45 -28.06 -26.30
C ARG A 203 11.23 -26.97 -25.54
N SER A 204 12.55 -27.00 -25.64
CA SER A 204 13.42 -26.00 -25.01
C SER A 204 13.15 -24.59 -25.57
N SER A 205 12.89 -24.47 -26.88
CA SER A 205 12.54 -23.19 -27.53
C SER A 205 11.33 -22.51 -26.90
N MET A 206 10.29 -23.26 -26.56
CA MET A 206 9.09 -22.72 -25.89
C MET A 206 9.36 -22.24 -24.47
N ARG A 207 10.34 -22.84 -23.76
CA ARG A 207 10.79 -22.35 -22.44
C ARG A 207 11.51 -21.02 -22.58
N TRP A 208 12.39 -20.90 -23.57
CA TRP A 208 13.07 -19.64 -23.87
C TRP A 208 12.08 -18.56 -24.31
N LEU A 209 11.11 -18.89 -25.16
CA LEU A 209 10.04 -17.97 -25.54
C LEU A 209 9.25 -17.47 -24.33
N THR A 210 8.99 -18.34 -23.34
CA THR A 210 8.34 -17.93 -22.08
C THR A 210 9.17 -16.90 -21.32
N VAL A 211 10.49 -17.13 -21.20
CA VAL A 211 11.40 -16.19 -20.52
C VAL A 211 11.49 -14.88 -21.29
N LEU A 212 11.64 -14.93 -22.61
CA LEU A 212 11.69 -13.75 -23.47
C LEU A 212 10.39 -12.94 -23.40
N LEU A 213 9.23 -13.61 -23.35
CA LEU A 213 7.95 -12.95 -23.16
C LEU A 213 7.88 -12.24 -21.79
N GLY A 214 8.30 -12.90 -20.72
CA GLY A 214 8.39 -12.28 -19.40
C GLY A 214 9.32 -11.05 -19.39
N LEU A 215 10.50 -11.16 -20.00
CA LEU A 215 11.44 -10.05 -20.14
C LEU A 215 10.84 -8.90 -20.96
N ALA A 216 10.14 -9.21 -22.06
CA ALA A 216 9.46 -8.20 -22.87
C ALA A 216 8.40 -7.44 -22.06
N ILE A 217 7.59 -8.14 -21.25
CA ILE A 217 6.59 -7.50 -20.37
C ILE A 217 7.28 -6.66 -19.28
N ILE A 218 8.40 -7.11 -18.70
CA ILE A 218 9.19 -6.31 -17.76
C ILE A 218 9.69 -5.02 -18.42
N VAL A 219 10.21 -5.09 -19.65
CA VAL A 219 10.64 -3.88 -20.37
C VAL A 219 9.46 -2.95 -20.67
N ILE A 220 8.33 -3.51 -21.12
CA ILE A 220 7.09 -2.76 -21.38
C ILE A 220 6.56 -2.07 -20.13
N SER A 221 6.74 -2.67 -18.95
CA SER A 221 6.26 -2.10 -17.68
C SER A 221 6.89 -0.75 -17.34
N GLY A 222 8.05 -0.42 -17.91
CA GLY A 222 8.81 0.78 -17.54
C GLY A 222 9.48 0.71 -16.17
N ASN A 223 9.28 -0.38 -15.43
CA ASN A 223 9.78 -0.54 -14.07
C ASN A 223 11.31 -0.70 -14.06
N ARG A 224 12.02 0.41 -13.82
CA ARG A 224 13.49 0.48 -13.81
C ARG A 224 14.10 -0.52 -12.83
N ALA A 225 13.50 -0.70 -11.65
CA ALA A 225 13.97 -1.66 -10.65
C ALA A 225 13.87 -3.10 -11.17
N ALA A 226 12.71 -3.48 -11.74
CA ALA A 226 12.53 -4.81 -12.31
C ALA A 226 13.47 -5.07 -13.50
N ILE A 227 13.66 -4.08 -14.38
CA ILE A 227 14.61 -4.17 -15.51
C ILE A 227 16.04 -4.39 -14.98
N ALA A 228 16.48 -3.57 -14.02
CA ALA A 228 17.81 -3.69 -13.43
C ALA A 228 18.03 -5.07 -12.78
N LEU A 229 17.06 -5.56 -11.99
CA LEU A 229 17.11 -6.88 -11.36
C LEU A 229 17.10 -8.02 -12.39
N ALA A 230 16.33 -7.90 -13.47
CA ALA A 230 16.28 -8.88 -14.55
C ALA A 230 17.61 -8.97 -15.33
N VAL A 231 18.36 -7.87 -15.45
CA VAL A 231 19.67 -7.83 -16.11
C VAL A 231 20.81 -8.25 -15.17
N THR A 232 20.68 -8.01 -13.86
CA THR A 232 21.76 -8.24 -12.88
C THR A 232 21.51 -9.46 -11.99
N ALA A 233 20.54 -9.36 -11.07
CA ALA A 233 20.27 -10.36 -10.05
C ALA A 233 19.84 -11.72 -10.62
N VAL A 234 19.04 -11.73 -11.70
CA VAL A 234 18.56 -12.95 -12.34
C VAL A 234 19.70 -13.75 -12.99
N PRO A 235 20.53 -13.18 -13.90
CA PRO A 235 21.68 -13.89 -14.46
C PRO A 235 22.71 -14.32 -13.41
N ALA A 236 23.00 -13.46 -12.43
CA ALA A 236 23.93 -13.79 -11.35
C ALA A 236 23.46 -15.00 -10.54
N THR A 237 22.21 -14.96 -10.05
CA THR A 237 21.61 -16.06 -9.28
C THR A 237 21.52 -17.33 -10.11
N TRP A 238 21.05 -17.24 -11.36
CA TRP A 238 20.93 -18.40 -12.24
C TRP A 238 22.28 -19.06 -12.51
N SER A 239 23.33 -18.27 -12.76
CA SER A 239 24.69 -18.76 -13.04
C SER A 239 25.26 -19.50 -11.84
N VAL A 240 25.17 -18.92 -10.64
CA VAL A 240 25.62 -19.56 -9.39
C VAL A 240 24.88 -20.89 -9.17
N LEU A 241 23.55 -20.89 -9.30
CA LEU A 241 22.76 -22.11 -9.09
C LEU A 241 22.98 -23.16 -10.18
N TRP A 242 23.35 -22.74 -11.40
CA TRP A 242 23.71 -23.65 -12.49
C TRP A 242 25.04 -24.36 -12.23
N LEU A 243 26.05 -23.67 -11.70
CA LEU A 243 27.36 -24.25 -11.37
C LEU A 243 27.24 -25.38 -10.34
N VAL A 244 26.36 -25.21 -9.34
CA VAL A 244 26.15 -26.22 -8.28
C VAL A 244 24.97 -27.16 -8.56
N ARG A 245 24.44 -27.22 -9.79
CA ARG A 245 23.20 -27.95 -10.13
C ARG A 245 23.20 -29.43 -9.78
N ARG A 246 24.39 -30.06 -9.69
CA ARG A 246 24.54 -31.48 -9.32
C ARG A 246 24.46 -31.70 -7.80
N ARG A 247 24.71 -30.67 -6.98
CA ARG A 247 24.72 -30.72 -5.51
C ARG A 247 23.42 -30.11 -4.95
N GLU A 248 22.36 -30.92 -4.84
CA GLU A 248 21.01 -30.44 -4.47
C GLU A 248 21.00 -29.59 -3.19
N ARG A 249 21.62 -30.07 -2.11
CA ARG A 249 21.64 -29.37 -0.81
C ARG A 249 22.31 -28.00 -0.93
N LEU A 250 23.46 -27.95 -1.59
CA LEU A 250 24.19 -26.70 -1.82
C LEU A 250 23.39 -25.73 -2.70
N CYS A 251 22.82 -26.21 -3.81
CA CYS A 251 21.97 -25.41 -4.69
C CYS A 251 20.78 -24.80 -3.94
N ARG A 252 20.17 -25.56 -3.03
CA ARG A 252 19.06 -25.08 -2.19
C ARG A 252 19.49 -23.99 -1.22
N TRP A 253 20.61 -24.16 -0.54
CA TRP A 253 21.13 -23.14 0.40
C TRP A 253 21.59 -21.87 -0.32
N LEU A 254 22.26 -22.00 -1.47
CA LEU A 254 22.61 -20.83 -2.28
C LEU A 254 21.37 -20.09 -2.80
N ALA A 255 20.29 -20.81 -3.10
CA ALA A 255 19.02 -20.19 -3.47
C ALA A 255 18.35 -19.44 -2.30
N VAL A 256 18.44 -19.98 -1.07
CA VAL A 256 18.01 -19.27 0.15
C VAL A 256 18.86 -18.02 0.37
N ILE A 257 20.18 -18.15 0.28
CA ILE A 257 21.10 -17.02 0.44
C ILE A 257 20.81 -15.94 -0.60
N ALA A 258 20.56 -16.30 -1.86
CA ALA A 258 20.16 -15.34 -2.89
C ALA A 258 18.84 -14.63 -2.56
N ALA A 259 17.84 -15.35 -2.06
CA ALA A 259 16.56 -14.77 -1.63
C ALA A 259 16.71 -13.80 -0.44
N ILE A 260 17.74 -13.98 0.40
CA ILE A 260 18.06 -13.08 1.52
C ILE A 260 18.90 -11.89 1.05
N LEU A 261 19.97 -12.13 0.31
CA LEU A 261 20.92 -11.08 -0.08
C LEU A 261 20.34 -10.13 -1.13
N ALA A 262 19.45 -10.58 -2.02
CA ALA A 262 18.92 -9.74 -3.09
C ALA A 262 18.14 -8.50 -2.59
N PRO A 263 17.13 -8.62 -1.71
CA PRO A 263 16.45 -7.44 -1.15
C PRO A 263 17.34 -6.60 -0.21
N LEU A 264 18.28 -7.22 0.52
CA LEU A 264 19.25 -6.46 1.33
C LEU A 264 20.18 -5.62 0.45
N ALA A 265 20.68 -6.18 -0.65
CA ALA A 265 21.50 -5.47 -1.62
C ALA A 265 20.71 -4.35 -2.31
N ALA A 266 19.45 -4.59 -2.66
CA ALA A 266 18.55 -3.56 -3.21
C ALA A 266 18.34 -2.41 -2.22
N THR A 267 18.08 -2.72 -0.95
CA THR A 267 17.91 -1.72 0.13
C THR A 267 19.20 -0.94 0.37
N ALA A 268 20.35 -1.62 0.41
CA ALA A 268 21.66 -0.99 0.56
C ALA A 268 22.00 -0.08 -0.63
N ALA A 269 21.65 -0.47 -1.85
CA ALA A 269 21.81 0.36 -3.04
C ALA A 269 20.96 1.63 -2.96
N VAL A 270 19.71 1.54 -2.48
CA VAL A 270 18.87 2.72 -2.21
C VAL A 270 19.56 3.68 -1.24
N TYR A 271 20.13 3.17 -0.15
CA TYR A 271 20.83 4.01 0.82
C TYR A 271 22.09 4.66 0.22
N ALA A 272 22.90 3.88 -0.50
CA ALA A 272 24.18 4.35 -1.05
C ALA A 272 24.01 5.37 -2.18
N VAL A 273 22.98 5.23 -3.01
CA VAL A 273 22.72 6.10 -4.17
C VAL A 273 21.73 7.21 -3.83
N GLY A 274 20.65 6.91 -3.11
CA GLY A 274 19.59 7.85 -2.75
C GLY A 274 20.04 8.95 -1.80
N SER A 275 20.97 8.65 -0.89
CA SER A 275 21.57 9.67 -0.01
C SER A 275 22.37 10.77 -0.74
N ARG A 276 22.66 10.56 -2.03
CA ARG A 276 23.40 11.48 -2.89
C ARG A 276 22.52 12.26 -3.87
N GLY A 277 21.19 12.06 -3.85
CA GLY A 277 20.26 12.75 -4.78
C GLY A 277 20.51 12.44 -6.26
N MET A 278 21.10 11.28 -6.59
CA MET A 278 21.52 10.98 -7.97
C MET A 278 20.36 10.63 -8.90
N GLU A 279 19.25 10.12 -8.37
CA GLU A 279 18.07 9.72 -9.16
C GLU A 279 16.80 9.82 -8.30
N ALA A 280 15.79 10.54 -8.78
CA ALA A 280 14.60 10.91 -8.00
C ALA A 280 13.80 9.70 -7.47
N ALA A 281 13.72 8.60 -8.23
CA ALA A 281 12.99 7.42 -7.79
C ALA A 281 13.75 6.68 -6.67
N ILE A 282 15.08 6.64 -6.72
CA ILE A 282 15.91 6.08 -5.65
C ILE A 282 15.88 6.99 -4.41
N GLU A 283 15.96 8.30 -4.61
CA GLU A 283 15.85 9.29 -3.54
C GLU A 283 14.50 9.18 -2.82
N SER A 284 13.40 9.07 -3.57
CA SER A 284 12.05 8.85 -3.01
C SER A 284 12.00 7.64 -2.07
N ARG A 285 12.65 6.53 -2.45
CA ARG A 285 12.75 5.33 -1.60
C ARG A 285 13.64 5.54 -0.38
N TYR A 286 14.71 6.33 -0.52
CA TYR A 286 15.57 6.70 0.60
C TYR A 286 14.83 7.60 1.61
N LEU A 287 14.02 8.55 1.16
CA LEU A 287 13.16 9.37 2.02
C LEU A 287 12.14 8.51 2.80
N HIS A 288 11.55 7.48 2.17
CA HIS A 288 10.72 6.52 2.88
C HIS A 288 11.47 5.74 3.97
N GLN A 289 12.74 5.39 3.74
CA GLN A 289 13.57 4.75 4.76
C GLN A 289 13.91 5.70 5.92
N ILE A 290 14.12 6.98 5.65
CA ILE A 290 14.26 8.01 6.69
C ILE A 290 12.98 8.11 7.52
N ILE A 291 11.81 8.09 6.87
CA ILE A 291 10.52 8.14 7.57
C ILE A 291 10.35 6.90 8.45
N ALA A 292 10.65 5.71 7.93
CA ALA A 292 10.60 4.48 8.71
C ALA A 292 11.53 4.52 9.93
N SER A 293 12.77 5.01 9.77
CA SER A 293 13.71 5.10 10.89
C SER A 293 13.29 6.15 11.93
N ARG A 294 12.77 7.30 11.51
CA ARG A 294 12.20 8.31 12.40
C ARG A 294 10.98 7.80 13.15
N THR A 295 10.14 7.00 12.49
CA THR A 295 8.96 6.36 13.11
C THR A 295 9.39 5.37 14.20
N LEU A 296 10.38 4.52 13.93
CA LEU A 296 10.91 3.60 14.94
C LEU A 296 11.64 4.31 16.07
N ALA A 297 12.27 5.45 15.79
CA ALA A 297 12.97 6.25 16.80
C ALA A 297 12.00 7.02 17.71
N SER A 298 10.86 7.47 17.18
CA SER A 298 9.83 8.17 17.95
C SER A 298 9.03 7.21 18.84
N ASP A 299 8.80 5.99 18.37
CA ASP A 299 8.14 4.93 19.14
C ASP A 299 8.81 3.56 18.95
N PRO A 300 9.78 3.20 19.81
CA PRO A 300 10.45 1.89 19.77
C PRO A 300 9.51 0.71 20.05
N THR A 301 8.32 0.93 20.62
CA THR A 301 7.37 -0.16 20.92
C THR A 301 6.80 -0.79 19.65
N ILE A 302 6.86 -0.08 18.52
CA ILE A 302 6.53 -0.58 17.18
C ILE A 302 7.33 -1.85 16.84
N LEU A 303 8.54 -2.04 17.40
CA LEU A 303 9.32 -3.26 17.20
C LEU A 303 8.62 -4.52 17.76
N LEU A 304 7.72 -4.37 18.74
CA LEU A 304 7.02 -5.49 19.38
C LEU A 304 5.70 -5.82 18.67
N THR A 305 4.82 -4.84 18.53
CA THR A 305 3.45 -5.03 18.03
C THR A 305 3.25 -4.50 16.61
N GLY A 306 4.12 -3.61 16.15
CA GLY A 306 3.85 -2.75 15.00
C GLY A 306 2.93 -1.57 15.34
N GLN A 307 2.67 -0.73 14.34
CA GLN A 307 1.67 0.34 14.34
C GLN A 307 0.40 -0.04 13.56
N GLY A 308 0.34 -1.26 13.00
CA GLY A 308 -0.73 -1.73 12.13
C GLY A 308 -0.48 -1.51 10.64
N TRP A 309 -1.13 -2.33 9.81
CA TRP A 309 -1.06 -2.20 8.35
C TRP A 309 -1.75 -0.91 7.87
N GLY A 310 -1.21 -0.28 6.83
CA GLY A 310 -1.79 0.93 6.24
C GLY A 310 -1.48 2.25 6.95
N HIS A 311 -0.76 2.22 8.07
CA HIS A 311 -0.38 3.42 8.83
C HIS A 311 0.81 4.20 8.25
N HIS A 312 1.50 3.67 7.22
CA HIS A 312 2.68 4.35 6.67
C HIS A 312 2.39 5.77 6.15
N ALA A 313 1.20 6.03 5.62
CA ALA A 313 0.82 7.38 5.20
C ALA A 313 0.79 8.37 6.39
N ASP A 314 0.37 7.93 7.57
CA ASP A 314 0.44 8.74 8.79
C ASP A 314 1.89 8.91 9.26
N SER A 315 2.75 7.90 9.09
CA SER A 315 4.19 8.03 9.33
C SER A 315 4.83 9.08 8.40
N VAL A 316 4.46 9.09 7.11
CA VAL A 316 4.89 10.12 6.16
C VAL A 316 4.43 11.49 6.63
N VAL A 317 3.18 11.63 7.06
CA VAL A 317 2.66 12.88 7.62
C VAL A 317 3.41 13.28 8.89
N ALA A 318 3.69 12.37 9.82
CA ALA A 318 4.32 12.71 11.10
C ALA A 318 5.80 13.07 10.97
N HIS A 319 6.53 12.41 10.06
CA HIS A 319 8.00 12.38 10.07
C HIS A 319 8.66 12.86 8.77
N MET A 320 7.89 13.52 7.89
CA MET A 320 8.39 14.13 6.65
C MET A 320 9.64 15.00 6.91
N PRO A 321 10.76 14.79 6.19
CA PRO A 321 11.95 15.63 6.29
C PRO A 321 11.77 16.93 5.50
N ILE A 322 11.03 17.89 6.06
CA ILE A 322 10.72 19.18 5.43
C ILE A 322 11.98 19.99 5.07
N GLU A 323 13.09 19.75 5.77
CA GLU A 323 14.38 20.35 5.49
C GLU A 323 15.03 19.84 4.19
N ARG A 324 14.53 18.73 3.62
CA ARG A 324 15.03 18.13 2.38
C ARG A 324 14.05 18.17 1.21
N ILE A 325 12.80 18.57 1.45
CA ILE A 325 11.73 18.49 0.45
C ILE A 325 11.25 19.91 0.17
N ASP A 326 11.42 20.38 -1.07
CA ASP A 326 10.73 21.58 -1.54
C ASP A 326 9.21 21.32 -1.56
N LEU A 327 8.46 21.97 -0.68
CA LEU A 327 7.00 21.89 -0.61
C LEU A 327 6.32 23.01 -1.41
N GLN A 328 7.04 24.07 -1.76
CA GLN A 328 6.47 25.21 -2.47
C GLN A 328 6.47 25.01 -3.99
N GLY A 329 7.41 24.20 -4.50
CA GLY A 329 7.52 23.94 -5.94
C GLY A 329 7.95 25.16 -6.76
N PHE A 330 8.56 26.19 -6.15
CA PHE A 330 9.11 27.36 -6.86
C PHE A 330 10.32 27.00 -7.73
N ALA A 331 10.95 25.84 -7.51
CA ALA A 331 11.91 25.24 -8.44
C ALA A 331 11.24 24.42 -9.59
N GLY A 332 9.92 24.41 -9.69
CA GLY A 332 9.17 23.67 -10.71
C GLY A 332 8.82 22.22 -10.35
N THR A 333 9.24 21.73 -9.19
CA THR A 333 8.79 20.44 -8.63
C THR A 333 8.74 20.56 -7.11
N ALA A 334 7.59 20.25 -6.49
CA ALA A 334 7.70 19.58 -5.20
C ALA A 334 8.46 18.27 -5.51
N ASP A 335 9.74 18.21 -5.13
CA ASP A 335 10.68 17.27 -5.78
C ASP A 335 10.44 15.81 -5.39
N TRP A 336 9.61 15.61 -4.37
CA TRP A 336 9.18 14.29 -3.94
C TRP A 336 7.76 13.96 -4.38
N ASP A 337 7.65 12.94 -5.23
CA ASP A 337 6.39 12.35 -5.69
C ASP A 337 5.48 11.90 -4.55
N GLY A 338 6.08 11.52 -3.41
CA GLY A 338 5.40 11.03 -2.21
C GLY A 338 4.51 12.01 -1.47
N VAL A 339 4.57 13.29 -1.82
CA VAL A 339 3.71 14.34 -1.25
C VAL A 339 2.87 14.99 -2.35
N ARG A 340 3.46 15.22 -3.52
CA ARG A 340 2.85 16.00 -4.61
C ARG A 340 1.59 15.38 -5.20
N ARG A 341 1.59 14.06 -5.46
CA ARG A 341 0.50 13.40 -6.21
C ARG A 341 -0.59 12.81 -5.31
N GLN A 342 -0.23 12.60 -4.04
CA GLN A 342 -1.01 12.17 -2.88
C GLN A 342 0.03 11.71 -1.84
N VAL A 343 -0.32 11.72 -0.56
CA VAL A 343 0.56 11.14 0.47
C VAL A 343 0.74 9.65 0.14
N HIS A 344 1.98 9.24 -0.15
CA HIS A 344 2.31 7.84 -0.40
C HIS A 344 1.87 6.96 0.78
N PHE A 345 1.33 5.79 0.46
CA PHE A 345 0.64 4.90 1.40
C PHE A 345 1.41 3.61 1.72
N HIS A 346 2.63 3.45 1.20
CA HIS A 346 3.51 2.31 1.45
C HIS A 346 4.98 2.76 1.45
N SER A 347 5.83 2.11 2.24
CA SER A 347 7.28 2.38 2.36
C SER A 347 8.12 2.05 1.13
N HIS A 348 7.52 1.57 0.03
CA HIS A 348 8.18 0.92 -1.10
C HIS A 348 9.16 -0.22 -0.75
N ASN A 349 9.09 -0.77 0.47
CA ASN A 349 9.91 -1.90 0.90
C ASN A 349 9.08 -2.82 1.81
N PHE A 350 8.60 -3.93 1.27
CA PHE A 350 7.71 -4.87 1.97
C PHE A 350 8.26 -5.36 3.32
N LEU A 351 9.59 -5.48 3.47
CA LEU A 351 10.19 -5.89 4.75
C LEU A 351 10.11 -4.78 5.79
N ILE A 352 10.36 -3.54 5.40
CA ILE A 352 10.19 -2.37 6.27
C ILE A 352 8.70 -2.20 6.61
N GLU A 353 7.82 -2.35 5.62
CA GLU A 353 6.36 -2.31 5.83
C GLU A 353 5.92 -3.37 6.85
N SER A 354 6.40 -4.61 6.71
CA SER A 354 6.08 -5.70 7.64
C SER A 354 6.58 -5.42 9.07
N LEU A 355 7.77 -4.82 9.20
CA LEU A 355 8.33 -4.41 10.49
C LEU A 355 7.49 -3.31 11.14
N LEU A 356 7.15 -2.26 10.38
CA LEU A 356 6.33 -1.16 10.88
C LEU A 356 4.92 -1.66 11.21
N ALA A 357 4.30 -2.47 10.36
CA ALA A 357 2.92 -2.89 10.54
C ALA A 357 2.73 -3.94 11.65
N SER A 358 3.69 -4.85 11.85
CA SER A 358 3.48 -6.02 12.72
C SER A 358 4.71 -6.43 13.56
N GLY A 359 5.67 -5.52 13.71
CA GLY A 359 6.85 -5.70 14.55
C GLY A 359 7.85 -6.73 14.02
N ILE A 360 8.80 -7.11 14.88
CA ILE A 360 9.87 -8.05 14.54
C ILE A 360 9.31 -9.43 14.16
N ILE A 361 8.23 -9.88 14.82
CA ILE A 361 7.59 -11.18 14.49
C ILE A 361 7.03 -11.13 13.07
N GLY A 362 6.36 -10.05 12.71
CA GLY A 362 5.89 -9.77 11.36
C GLY A 362 7.01 -9.81 10.33
N LEU A 363 8.10 -9.08 10.57
CA LEU A 363 9.29 -9.07 9.73
C LEU A 363 9.89 -10.47 9.53
N LEU A 364 9.99 -11.27 10.60
CA LEU A 364 10.53 -12.63 10.52
C LEU A 364 9.64 -13.55 9.68
N LEU A 365 8.31 -13.42 9.79
CA LEU A 365 7.34 -14.17 8.99
C LEU A 365 7.38 -13.73 7.51
N ALA A 366 7.50 -12.43 7.26
CA ALA A 366 7.68 -11.85 5.93
C ALA A 366 8.95 -12.38 5.25
N TRP A 367 10.05 -12.52 6.00
CA TRP A 367 11.29 -13.17 5.55
C TRP A 367 11.15 -14.68 5.32
N ALA A 368 10.41 -15.36 6.18
CA ALA A 368 10.25 -16.81 6.09
C ALA A 368 9.56 -17.22 4.78
N LEU A 369 8.63 -16.40 4.26
CA LEU A 369 7.91 -16.69 3.02
C LEU A 369 8.84 -16.93 1.81
N PRO A 370 9.68 -15.97 1.38
CA PRO A 370 10.59 -16.18 0.25
C PRO A 370 11.71 -17.18 0.56
N ILE A 371 12.16 -17.30 1.81
CA ILE A 371 13.13 -18.33 2.23
C ILE A 371 12.52 -19.74 2.04
N SER A 372 11.23 -19.89 2.33
CA SER A 372 10.56 -21.18 2.20
C SER A 372 10.50 -21.64 0.74
N VAL A 373 10.45 -20.72 -0.24
CA VAL A 373 10.30 -21.04 -1.67
C VAL A 373 11.35 -22.04 -2.16
N PRO A 374 12.67 -21.78 -2.07
CA PRO A 374 13.69 -22.75 -2.41
C PRO A 374 13.73 -23.96 -1.45
N LEU A 375 13.41 -23.79 -0.16
CA LEU A 375 13.43 -24.88 0.82
C LEU A 375 12.35 -25.95 0.57
N CYS A 376 11.17 -25.53 0.11
CA CYS A 376 9.98 -26.37 -0.02
C CYS A 376 9.55 -26.60 -1.47
N CYS A 377 10.32 -26.12 -2.46
CA CYS A 377 10.08 -26.42 -3.87
C CYS A 377 10.43 -27.87 -4.25
N ARG A 378 9.96 -28.30 -5.43
CA ARG A 378 10.35 -29.58 -6.03
C ARG A 378 11.83 -29.55 -6.43
N ARG A 379 12.53 -30.67 -6.25
CA ARG A 379 13.96 -30.82 -6.56
C ARG A 379 14.37 -30.27 -7.93
N ARG A 380 13.57 -30.54 -8.97
CA ARG A 380 13.87 -30.10 -10.34
C ARG A 380 13.65 -28.60 -10.57
N GLU A 381 12.92 -27.94 -9.69
CA GLU A 381 12.53 -26.53 -9.81
C GLU A 381 13.39 -25.62 -8.91
N ILE A 382 14.38 -26.14 -8.15
CA ILE A 382 15.19 -25.36 -7.19
C ILE A 382 15.78 -24.10 -7.81
N ARG A 383 16.26 -24.19 -9.06
CA ARG A 383 16.86 -23.04 -9.77
C ARG A 383 15.83 -21.96 -10.08
N THR A 384 14.68 -22.37 -10.64
CA THR A 384 13.56 -21.46 -10.91
C THR A 384 13.02 -20.86 -9.63
N ALA A 385 12.90 -21.65 -8.55
CA ALA A 385 12.47 -21.20 -7.24
C ALA A 385 13.44 -20.18 -6.62
N GLY A 386 14.75 -20.41 -6.73
CA GLY A 386 15.77 -19.48 -6.24
C GLY A 386 15.79 -18.16 -7.00
N VAL A 387 15.75 -18.19 -8.32
CA VAL A 387 15.67 -16.98 -9.15
C VAL A 387 14.37 -16.21 -8.89
N PHE A 388 13.24 -16.92 -8.84
CA PHE A 388 11.95 -16.32 -8.53
C PHE A 388 11.94 -15.66 -7.16
N ALA A 389 12.40 -16.35 -6.12
CA ALA A 389 12.44 -15.83 -4.76
C ALA A 389 13.35 -14.60 -4.65
N ALA A 390 14.54 -14.62 -5.27
CA ALA A 390 15.44 -13.47 -5.28
C ALA A 390 14.86 -12.28 -6.06
N MET A 391 14.26 -12.53 -7.22
CA MET A 391 13.65 -11.49 -8.06
C MET A 391 12.46 -10.83 -7.36
N VAL A 392 11.51 -11.62 -6.86
CA VAL A 392 10.28 -11.09 -6.27
C VAL A 392 10.57 -10.35 -4.98
N THR A 393 11.48 -10.85 -4.12
CA THR A 393 11.84 -10.14 -2.88
C THR A 393 12.60 -8.86 -3.14
N ALA A 394 13.56 -8.86 -4.06
CA ALA A 394 14.28 -7.64 -4.41
C ALA A 394 13.35 -6.61 -5.06
N LEU A 395 12.40 -7.06 -5.89
CA LEU A 395 11.37 -6.18 -6.44
C LEU A 395 10.45 -5.64 -5.34
N SER A 396 10.00 -6.48 -4.39
CA SER A 396 9.21 -6.08 -3.22
C SER A 396 9.97 -5.20 -2.22
N ALA A 397 11.29 -5.16 -2.27
CA ALA A 397 12.12 -4.23 -1.49
C ALA A 397 12.26 -2.85 -2.16
N LEU A 398 11.82 -2.72 -3.41
CA LEU A 398 11.89 -1.50 -4.22
C LEU A 398 10.52 -1.04 -4.72
N TRP A 399 9.47 -1.85 -4.55
CA TRP A 399 8.10 -1.58 -4.99
C TRP A 399 7.13 -2.43 -4.16
N PHE A 400 5.84 -2.14 -4.25
CA PHE A 400 4.78 -2.91 -3.58
C PHE A 400 3.96 -3.72 -4.58
N GLN A 401 3.29 -4.76 -4.09
CA GLN A 401 2.49 -5.65 -4.92
C GLN A 401 1.01 -5.23 -4.90
N LEU A 402 0.42 -5.01 -6.08
CA LEU A 402 -1.01 -4.69 -6.19
C LEU A 402 -1.92 -5.92 -6.01
N PRO A 403 -3.14 -5.74 -5.47
CA PRO A 403 -4.08 -6.83 -5.19
C PRO A 403 -4.37 -7.69 -6.44
N GLY A 404 -4.43 -7.06 -7.62
CA GLY A 404 -4.68 -7.77 -8.89
C GLY A 404 -3.61 -8.80 -9.29
N SER A 405 -2.39 -8.70 -8.76
CA SER A 405 -1.29 -9.62 -9.05
C SER A 405 -1.15 -10.76 -8.02
N VAL A 406 -1.79 -10.65 -6.85
CA VAL A 406 -1.69 -11.62 -5.75
C VAL A 406 -2.11 -13.03 -6.16
N PRO A 407 -3.19 -13.23 -6.97
CA PRO A 407 -3.56 -14.56 -7.44
C PRO A 407 -2.50 -15.21 -8.36
N PHE A 408 -1.74 -14.40 -9.10
CA PHE A 408 -0.63 -14.88 -9.94
C PHE A 408 0.53 -15.33 -9.08
N PHE A 409 0.91 -14.53 -8.08
CA PHE A 409 1.94 -14.89 -7.10
C PHE A 409 1.60 -16.18 -6.35
N ALA A 410 0.36 -16.31 -5.89
CA ALA A 410 -0.15 -17.51 -5.24
C ALA A 410 0.00 -18.76 -6.13
N LEU A 411 -0.34 -18.64 -7.42
CA LEU A 411 -0.20 -19.72 -8.40
C LEU A 411 1.26 -20.05 -8.73
N ALA A 412 2.12 -19.05 -8.86
CA ALA A 412 3.55 -19.24 -9.09
C ALA A 412 4.18 -20.06 -7.95
N ILE A 413 3.90 -19.68 -6.70
CA ILE A 413 4.34 -20.41 -5.50
C ILE A 413 3.76 -21.84 -5.47
N ALA A 414 2.46 -22.02 -5.70
CA ALA A 414 1.85 -23.34 -5.79
C ALA A 414 2.45 -24.21 -6.91
N GLY A 415 2.84 -23.56 -8.02
CA GLY A 415 3.56 -24.10 -9.17
C GLY A 415 4.84 -24.82 -8.77
N LEU A 416 5.63 -24.19 -7.90
CA LEU A 416 6.94 -24.62 -7.42
C LEU A 416 6.87 -25.69 -6.31
N ALA A 417 5.77 -25.76 -5.56
CA ALA A 417 5.64 -26.55 -4.34
C ALA A 417 5.90 -28.06 -4.49
N LYS A 418 6.72 -28.62 -3.58
CA LYS A 418 6.86 -30.06 -3.36
C LYS A 418 5.81 -30.51 -2.38
N VAL A 419 4.69 -31.01 -2.88
CA VAL A 419 3.63 -31.52 -2.01
C VAL A 419 3.87 -33.02 -1.73
N PRO A 420 4.31 -33.41 -0.52
CA PRO A 420 4.63 -34.81 -0.21
C PRO A 420 3.42 -35.74 -0.33
N MET A 421 3.68 -37.04 -0.49
CA MET A 421 2.67 -38.10 -0.42
C MET A 421 2.76 -38.83 0.93
N PRO A 422 2.01 -38.44 1.98
CA PRO A 422 1.99 -39.25 3.20
C PRO A 422 1.09 -40.48 3.10
N SER A 423 1.37 -41.45 3.97
CA SER A 423 0.47 -42.55 4.32
C SER A 423 -0.72 -42.00 5.13
N PRO A 424 -1.93 -42.58 4.99
CA PRO A 424 -3.08 -42.16 5.77
C PRO A 424 -2.87 -42.45 7.26
N THR A 425 -2.92 -41.42 8.12
CA THR A 425 -2.92 -41.59 9.58
C THR A 425 -4.32 -41.41 10.16
N ARG A 426 -4.65 -42.14 11.23
CA ARG A 426 -5.94 -42.06 11.93
C ARG A 426 -6.24 -40.65 12.47
N ARG A 427 -5.21 -39.89 12.86
CA ARG A 427 -5.31 -38.49 13.31
C ARG A 427 -5.92 -37.56 12.26
N ALA A 428 -5.64 -37.79 10.97
CA ALA A 428 -6.18 -36.99 9.88
C ALA A 428 -7.69 -37.21 9.63
N ALA A 429 -8.33 -38.19 10.26
CA ALA A 429 -9.78 -38.33 10.23
C ALA A 429 -10.45 -37.43 11.30
N VAL A 430 -9.86 -37.37 12.49
CA VAL A 430 -10.38 -36.61 13.63
C VAL A 430 -10.28 -35.10 13.42
N MET A 431 -9.23 -34.62 12.74
CA MET A 431 -9.03 -33.18 12.53
C MET A 431 -9.90 -32.57 11.41
N ARG A 432 -10.62 -33.38 10.62
CA ARG A 432 -11.39 -32.91 9.45
C ARG A 432 -12.50 -31.92 9.80
N PRO A 433 -13.42 -32.21 10.74
CA PRO A 433 -14.49 -31.27 11.07
C PRO A 433 -13.94 -29.95 11.61
N LEU A 434 -12.87 -30.00 12.42
CA LEU A 434 -12.21 -28.78 12.92
C LEU A 434 -11.65 -27.94 11.78
N ILE A 435 -10.93 -28.54 10.83
CA ILE A 435 -10.37 -27.82 9.69
C ILE A 435 -11.45 -27.25 8.78
N ALA A 436 -12.52 -28.02 8.53
CA ALA A 436 -13.67 -27.54 7.78
C ALA A 436 -14.31 -26.32 8.49
N ALA A 437 -14.49 -26.39 9.81
CA ALA A 437 -15.02 -25.28 10.60
C ALA A 437 -14.12 -24.03 10.55
N VAL A 438 -12.80 -24.19 10.71
CA VAL A 438 -11.84 -23.08 10.56
C VAL A 438 -11.93 -22.46 9.17
N LEU A 439 -12.02 -23.28 8.11
CA LEU A 439 -12.16 -22.76 6.74
C LEU A 439 -13.49 -22.06 6.51
N VAL A 440 -14.58 -22.49 7.15
CA VAL A 440 -15.86 -21.77 7.11
C VAL A 440 -15.72 -20.40 7.78
N ILE A 441 -15.03 -20.32 8.93
CA ILE A 441 -14.73 -19.03 9.58
C ILE A 441 -13.92 -18.13 8.63
N VAL A 442 -12.86 -18.67 8.01
CA VAL A 442 -12.05 -17.94 7.02
C VAL A 442 -12.90 -17.46 5.85
N THR A 443 -13.80 -18.30 5.31
CA THR A 443 -14.76 -17.92 4.28
C THR A 443 -15.65 -16.76 4.72
N CYS A 444 -16.17 -16.79 5.94
CA CYS A 444 -17.03 -15.73 6.47
C CYS A 444 -16.25 -14.42 6.63
N VAL A 445 -15.02 -14.46 7.16
CA VAL A 445 -14.16 -13.28 7.34
C VAL A 445 -13.83 -12.65 5.98
N GLN A 446 -13.39 -13.45 5.01
CA GLN A 446 -13.07 -12.96 3.66
C GLN A 446 -14.31 -12.47 2.91
N GLY A 447 -15.46 -13.16 3.06
CA GLY A 447 -16.72 -12.74 2.45
C GLY A 447 -17.25 -11.42 3.05
N PHE A 448 -17.13 -11.26 4.37
CA PHE A 448 -17.42 -10.00 5.05
C PHE A 448 -16.50 -8.90 4.54
N ALA A 449 -15.19 -9.15 4.44
CA ALA A 449 -14.22 -8.17 3.97
C ALA A 449 -14.48 -7.73 2.52
N ALA A 450 -14.86 -8.66 1.64
CA ALA A 450 -15.27 -8.38 0.27
C ALA A 450 -16.47 -7.42 0.23
N ARG A 451 -17.52 -7.73 1.02
CA ARG A 451 -18.71 -6.88 1.13
C ARG A 451 -18.37 -5.50 1.68
N ASP A 452 -17.62 -5.46 2.77
CA ASP A 452 -17.28 -4.23 3.49
C ASP A 452 -16.52 -3.25 2.58
N THR A 453 -15.46 -3.72 1.93
CA THR A 453 -14.69 -2.92 0.97
C THR A 453 -15.55 -2.45 -0.21
N LEU A 454 -16.49 -3.27 -0.68
CA LEU A 454 -17.41 -2.87 -1.75
C LEU A 454 -18.41 -1.78 -1.30
N VAL A 455 -18.93 -1.89 -0.08
CA VAL A 455 -19.86 -0.90 0.51
C VAL A 455 -19.13 0.44 0.68
N VAL A 456 -17.96 0.43 1.32
CA VAL A 456 -17.15 1.65 1.52
C VAL A 456 -16.80 2.31 0.17
N ALA A 457 -16.42 1.52 -0.84
CA ALA A 457 -16.14 2.03 -2.19
C ALA A 457 -17.40 2.63 -2.85
N ALA A 458 -18.56 2.00 -2.70
CA ALA A 458 -19.83 2.51 -3.24
C ALA A 458 -20.26 3.83 -2.56
N GLU A 459 -20.12 3.91 -1.23
CA GLU A 459 -20.39 5.14 -0.47
C GLU A 459 -19.42 6.27 -0.83
N ALA A 460 -18.14 5.94 -1.04
CA ALA A 460 -17.15 6.87 -1.58
C ALA A 460 -17.51 7.40 -2.96
N SER A 461 -17.95 6.54 -3.89
CA SER A 461 -18.47 6.98 -5.19
C SER A 461 -19.67 7.90 -5.05
N GLU A 462 -20.59 7.62 -4.13
CA GLU A 462 -21.74 8.49 -3.91
C GLU A 462 -21.32 9.84 -3.33
N ALA A 463 -20.32 9.88 -2.45
CA ALA A 463 -19.76 11.12 -1.94
C ALA A 463 -19.07 11.95 -3.05
N ILE A 464 -18.39 11.33 -4.01
CA ILE A 464 -17.85 12.00 -5.20
C ILE A 464 -18.99 12.65 -5.98
N ARG A 465 -20.04 11.88 -6.31
CA ARG A 465 -21.21 12.40 -7.04
C ARG A 465 -21.90 13.53 -6.29
N ALA A 466 -22.04 13.41 -4.97
CA ALA A 466 -22.61 14.45 -4.13
C ALA A 466 -21.76 15.73 -4.13
N ASN A 467 -20.43 15.62 -4.10
CA ASN A 467 -19.52 16.77 -4.24
C ASN A 467 -19.71 17.46 -5.59
N THR A 468 -19.80 16.70 -6.70
CA THR A 468 -20.06 17.27 -8.03
C THR A 468 -21.41 17.99 -8.08
N ARG A 469 -22.50 17.34 -7.64
CA ARG A 469 -23.84 17.93 -7.59
C ARG A 469 -23.92 19.20 -6.73
N ALA A 470 -23.13 19.29 -5.66
CA ALA A 470 -23.08 20.49 -4.82
C ALA A 470 -22.52 21.71 -5.57
N THR A 471 -21.69 21.49 -6.59
CA THR A 471 -21.14 22.59 -7.41
C THR A 471 -22.08 23.00 -8.57
N GLU A 472 -23.10 22.21 -8.89
CA GLU A 472 -24.04 22.51 -9.98
C GLU A 472 -24.99 23.65 -9.59
N PRO A 473 -25.48 24.47 -10.55
CA PRO A 473 -26.51 25.46 -10.28
C PRO A 473 -27.76 24.81 -9.68
N GLY A 474 -28.19 25.27 -8.50
CA GLY A 474 -29.31 24.67 -7.77
C GLY A 474 -28.97 23.43 -6.94
N GLY A 475 -27.67 23.17 -6.69
CA GLY A 475 -27.22 22.15 -5.74
C GLY A 475 -27.89 22.28 -4.36
N PRO A 476 -27.90 21.19 -3.56
CA PRO A 476 -28.64 21.14 -2.29
C PRO A 476 -28.20 22.24 -1.33
N THR A 477 -29.17 23.00 -0.81
CA THR A 477 -28.96 24.13 0.11
C THR A 477 -29.29 23.80 1.57
N VAL A 478 -29.63 22.55 1.86
CA VAL A 478 -29.98 22.06 3.20
C VAL A 478 -28.92 21.06 3.65
N SER A 479 -28.38 21.28 4.85
CA SER A 479 -27.40 20.41 5.49
C SER A 479 -27.99 19.03 5.79
N ASN A 480 -27.16 17.99 5.74
CA ASN A 480 -27.55 16.67 6.19
C ASN A 480 -27.72 16.64 7.72
N ALA A 481 -28.90 16.24 8.18
CA ALA A 481 -29.23 16.16 9.62
C ALA A 481 -28.28 15.22 10.40
N ASP A 482 -27.65 14.25 9.73
CA ASP A 482 -26.60 13.40 10.29
C ASP A 482 -25.28 13.51 9.50
N CYS A 483 -24.59 14.65 9.66
CA CYS A 483 -23.29 14.86 9.06
C CYS A 483 -22.21 13.90 9.59
N ALA A 484 -22.38 13.29 10.77
CA ALA A 484 -21.41 12.34 11.32
C ALA A 484 -21.36 11.03 10.52
N ALA A 485 -22.51 10.57 10.01
CA ALA A 485 -22.61 9.40 9.15
C ALA A 485 -22.14 9.65 7.71
N LEU A 486 -21.78 10.89 7.34
CA LEU A 486 -21.32 11.18 5.99
C LEU A 486 -19.99 10.46 5.73
N LEU A 487 -19.99 9.61 4.68
CA LEU A 487 -18.83 8.89 4.16
C LEU A 487 -18.11 8.05 5.23
N ASP A 488 -18.81 7.05 5.78
CA ASP A 488 -18.24 6.15 6.78
C ASP A 488 -17.26 5.16 6.16
N ASP A 489 -15.97 5.32 6.48
CA ASP A 489 -14.94 4.37 6.10
C ASP A 489 -14.78 3.23 7.12
N HIS A 490 -15.81 3.01 7.94
CA HIS A 490 -15.92 1.92 8.92
C HIS A 490 -14.72 1.85 9.87
N GLY A 491 -14.21 3.00 10.30
CA GLY A 491 -13.09 3.08 11.25
C GLY A 491 -11.69 2.96 10.60
N ARG A 492 -11.58 3.17 9.29
CA ARG A 492 -10.30 3.20 8.56
C ARG A 492 -9.58 4.56 8.63
N GLY A 493 -9.97 5.42 9.57
CA GLY A 493 -9.23 6.64 9.92
C GLY A 493 -9.68 7.92 9.21
N GLY A 494 -10.83 7.90 8.54
CA GLY A 494 -11.31 9.03 7.73
C GLY A 494 -10.48 9.27 6.48
N ILE A 495 -9.88 8.23 5.88
CA ILE A 495 -9.02 8.35 4.70
C ILE A 495 -9.84 8.83 3.50
N HIS A 496 -11.00 8.21 3.22
CA HIS A 496 -11.91 8.67 2.17
C HIS A 496 -12.41 10.08 2.41
N LEU A 497 -12.72 10.42 3.66
CA LEU A 497 -13.15 11.77 4.02
C LEU A 497 -12.05 12.82 3.79
N SER A 498 -10.80 12.50 4.12
CA SER A 498 -9.68 13.42 3.90
C SER A 498 -9.54 13.80 2.42
N VAL A 499 -9.69 12.80 1.52
CA VAL A 499 -9.65 13.02 0.07
C VAL A 499 -10.87 13.76 -0.42
N ALA A 500 -12.07 13.38 0.04
CA ALA A 500 -13.31 14.04 -0.33
C ALA A 500 -13.30 15.53 0.05
N LEU A 501 -12.80 15.85 1.24
CA LEU A 501 -12.69 17.22 1.74
C LEU A 501 -11.67 18.04 0.93
N ARG A 502 -10.46 17.52 0.71
CA ARG A 502 -9.43 18.22 -0.08
C ARG A 502 -9.87 18.45 -1.53
N ARG A 503 -10.34 17.41 -2.21
CA ARG A 503 -10.79 17.51 -3.61
C ARG A 503 -11.95 18.50 -3.77
N PHE A 504 -12.86 18.54 -2.79
CA PHE A 504 -13.95 19.50 -2.80
C PHE A 504 -13.42 20.94 -2.65
N SER A 505 -12.49 21.17 -1.71
CA SER A 505 -11.81 22.47 -1.56
C SER A 505 -11.14 22.92 -2.85
N ASP A 506 -10.32 22.04 -3.45
CA ASP A 506 -9.58 22.33 -4.68
C ASP A 506 -10.53 22.66 -5.85
N MET A 507 -11.66 21.96 -5.98
CA MET A 507 -12.68 22.23 -7.02
C MET A 507 -13.33 23.60 -6.85
N VAL A 508 -13.72 23.97 -5.62
CA VAL A 508 -14.35 25.26 -5.33
C VAL A 508 -13.33 26.38 -5.59
N GLU A 509 -12.11 26.23 -5.09
CA GLU A 509 -11.03 27.19 -5.32
C GLU A 509 -10.75 27.40 -6.81
N GLN A 510 -10.61 26.32 -7.58
CA GLN A 510 -10.34 26.42 -9.02
C GLN A 510 -11.45 27.19 -9.74
N ARG A 511 -12.72 26.97 -9.40
CA ARG A 511 -13.86 27.71 -9.96
C ARG A 511 -13.86 29.18 -9.54
N THR A 512 -13.56 29.46 -8.27
CA THR A 512 -13.46 30.83 -7.77
C THR A 512 -12.37 31.62 -8.48
N ARG A 513 -11.20 30.99 -8.71
CA ARG A 513 -10.13 31.57 -9.54
C ARG A 513 -10.56 31.82 -11.01
N GLN A 514 -11.55 31.08 -11.51
CA GLN A 514 -12.15 31.28 -12.83
C GLN A 514 -13.29 32.32 -12.83
N GLY A 515 -13.51 33.02 -11.71
CA GLY A 515 -14.52 34.08 -11.57
C GLY A 515 -15.92 33.58 -11.17
N ALA A 516 -16.09 32.30 -10.85
CA ALA A 516 -17.35 31.75 -10.36
C ALA A 516 -17.34 31.72 -8.82
N PRO A 517 -18.06 32.61 -8.12
CA PRO A 517 -18.05 32.64 -6.66
C PRO A 517 -18.66 31.35 -6.07
N PRO A 518 -18.23 30.93 -4.86
CA PRO A 518 -18.82 29.80 -4.15
C PRO A 518 -20.32 30.00 -3.91
N THR A 519 -21.09 28.99 -4.26
CA THR A 519 -22.54 28.90 -4.08
C THR A 519 -22.91 28.55 -2.63
N GLN A 520 -24.18 28.78 -2.28
CA GLN A 520 -24.70 28.34 -0.97
C GLN A 520 -24.65 26.81 -0.79
N GLY A 521 -24.87 26.04 -1.86
CA GLY A 521 -24.76 24.58 -1.82
C GLY A 521 -23.34 24.13 -1.51
N GLU A 522 -22.33 24.81 -2.04
CA GLU A 522 -20.93 24.55 -1.71
C GLU A 522 -20.62 24.87 -0.24
N ALA A 523 -21.13 25.98 0.30
CA ALA A 523 -20.98 26.33 1.71
C ALA A 523 -21.59 25.27 2.65
N VAL A 524 -22.81 24.81 2.33
CA VAL A 524 -23.48 23.73 3.08
C VAL A 524 -22.67 22.43 3.01
N ARG A 525 -22.16 22.09 1.83
CA ARG A 525 -21.35 20.88 1.65
C ARG A 525 -20.04 20.92 2.44
N PHE A 526 -19.37 22.07 2.49
CA PHE A 526 -18.22 22.26 3.39
C PHE A 526 -18.61 22.04 4.86
N ALA A 527 -19.72 22.64 5.30
CA ALA A 527 -20.18 22.51 6.68
C ALA A 527 -20.39 21.04 7.07
N ASP A 528 -21.03 20.26 6.19
CA ASP A 528 -21.27 18.82 6.37
C ASP A 528 -19.97 18.01 6.43
N LEU A 529 -19.07 18.20 5.45
CA LEU A 529 -17.78 17.48 5.41
C LEU A 529 -16.91 17.79 6.63
N LEU A 530 -16.91 19.04 7.10
CA LEU A 530 -16.16 19.45 8.27
C LEU A 530 -16.79 18.94 9.58
N CYS A 531 -18.11 18.91 9.69
CA CYS A 531 -18.79 18.24 10.81
C CYS A 531 -18.38 16.76 10.87
N ALA A 532 -18.41 16.08 9.72
CA ALA A 532 -18.01 14.68 9.60
C ALA A 532 -16.54 14.48 10.00
N ALA A 533 -15.67 15.44 9.68
CA ALA A 533 -14.27 15.42 10.04
C ALA A 533 -14.09 15.59 11.55
N ASP A 534 -14.76 16.58 12.16
CA ASP A 534 -14.69 16.85 13.60
C ASP A 534 -15.11 15.64 14.43
N SER A 535 -16.21 14.99 14.03
CA SER A 535 -16.69 13.74 14.65
C SER A 535 -15.66 12.61 14.60
N ARG A 536 -14.93 12.46 13.48
CA ARG A 536 -13.89 11.44 13.30
C ARG A 536 -12.61 11.79 14.05
N LEU A 537 -12.18 13.05 14.02
CA LEU A 537 -11.01 13.52 14.73
C LEU A 537 -11.15 13.31 16.25
N ALA A 538 -12.35 13.52 16.79
CA ALA A 538 -12.66 13.22 18.19
C ALA A 538 -12.52 11.73 18.57
N LYS A 539 -12.58 10.82 17.58
CA LYS A 539 -12.43 9.37 17.77
C LYS A 539 -11.03 8.84 17.44
N GLY A 540 -10.05 9.72 17.22
CA GLY A 540 -8.67 9.29 16.93
C GLY A 540 -8.40 8.97 15.46
N ALA A 541 -9.01 9.69 14.53
CA ALA A 541 -8.76 9.53 13.10
C ALA A 541 -7.31 9.83 12.66
N SER A 542 -7.00 9.44 11.42
CA SER A 542 -5.68 9.54 10.79
C SER A 542 -5.11 10.96 10.81
N LEU A 543 -3.78 11.05 10.78
CA LEU A 543 -3.09 12.33 10.63
C LEU A 543 -3.37 12.96 9.26
N ARG A 544 -3.65 12.15 8.23
CA ARG A 544 -4.12 12.64 6.92
C ARG A 544 -5.39 13.49 7.03
N LEU A 545 -6.38 13.07 7.82
CA LEU A 545 -7.61 13.85 8.00
C LEU A 545 -7.34 15.16 8.76
N GLN A 546 -6.46 15.14 9.77
CA GLN A 546 -6.08 16.36 10.51
C GLN A 546 -5.42 17.38 9.59
N VAL A 547 -4.46 16.95 8.77
CA VAL A 547 -3.81 17.83 7.77
C VAL A 547 -4.81 18.33 6.75
N ALA A 548 -5.70 17.46 6.23
CA ALA A 548 -6.70 17.88 5.26
C ALA A 548 -7.58 19.04 5.79
N VAL A 549 -8.00 18.96 7.05
CA VAL A 549 -8.77 20.00 7.73
C VAL A 549 -7.98 21.29 7.91
N LEU A 550 -6.70 21.20 8.32
CA LEU A 550 -5.83 22.38 8.46
C LEU A 550 -5.59 23.09 7.13
N LEU A 551 -5.36 22.32 6.06
CA LEU A 551 -5.19 22.86 4.72
C LEU A 551 -6.49 23.48 4.18
N VAL A 552 -7.66 22.89 4.42
CA VAL A 552 -8.94 23.53 4.02
C VAL A 552 -9.18 24.82 4.81
N THR A 553 -8.75 24.86 6.07
CA THR A 553 -8.80 26.11 6.86
C THR A 553 -7.93 27.19 6.22
N THR A 554 -6.74 26.83 5.72
CA THR A 554 -5.90 27.74 4.93
C THR A 554 -6.61 28.23 3.68
N ASP A 555 -7.18 27.33 2.87
CA ASP A 555 -7.86 27.71 1.63
C ASP A 555 -9.00 28.71 1.90
N LEU A 556 -9.79 28.47 2.96
CA LEU A 556 -10.86 29.37 3.37
C LEU A 556 -10.37 30.74 3.81
N VAL A 557 -9.19 30.84 4.40
CA VAL A 557 -8.63 32.13 4.85
C VAL A 557 -7.96 32.90 3.72
N PHE A 558 -7.22 32.22 2.87
CA PHE A 558 -6.36 32.88 1.88
C PHE A 558 -6.94 32.92 0.47
N ALA A 559 -7.68 31.88 0.05
CA ALA A 559 -8.16 31.73 -1.33
C ALA A 559 -9.68 31.94 -1.49
N LEU A 560 -10.49 31.47 -0.53
CA LEU A 560 -11.95 31.44 -0.61
C LEU A 560 -12.59 32.47 0.35
N LYS A 561 -12.47 33.75 -0.02
CA LYS A 561 -12.84 34.90 0.83
C LYS A 561 -14.30 35.34 0.70
N GLU A 562 -15.11 34.63 -0.07
CA GLU A 562 -16.46 35.06 -0.40
C GLU A 562 -17.41 35.01 0.80
N PRO A 563 -18.39 35.94 0.90
CA PRO A 563 -19.31 36.02 2.04
C PRO A 563 -20.14 34.75 2.29
N SER A 564 -20.41 33.96 1.23
CA SER A 564 -21.17 32.71 1.34
C SER A 564 -20.48 31.66 2.23
N LEU A 565 -19.17 31.79 2.45
CA LEU A 565 -18.37 30.88 3.26
C LEU A 565 -18.05 31.43 4.67
N ASP A 566 -18.53 32.62 5.03
CA ASP A 566 -18.17 33.31 6.28
C ASP A 566 -18.46 32.49 7.54
N SER A 567 -19.61 31.80 7.56
CA SER A 567 -20.02 30.97 8.70
C SER A 567 -19.10 29.78 8.91
N VAL A 568 -18.72 29.10 7.82
CA VAL A 568 -17.78 27.97 7.83
C VAL A 568 -16.38 28.45 8.21
N ARG A 569 -15.93 29.54 7.58
CA ARG A 569 -14.60 30.13 7.80
C ARG A 569 -14.42 30.58 9.24
N SER A 570 -15.38 31.32 9.80
CA SER A 570 -15.30 31.84 11.17
C SER A 570 -15.19 30.71 12.20
N ARG A 571 -15.95 29.62 12.01
CA ARG A 571 -15.87 28.43 12.87
C ARG A 571 -14.50 27.78 12.82
N LEU A 572 -13.92 27.61 11.62
CA LEU A 572 -12.62 26.95 11.49
C LEU A 572 -11.46 27.81 11.99
N VAL A 573 -11.48 29.11 11.68
CA VAL A 573 -10.47 30.06 12.17
C VAL A 573 -10.44 30.08 13.70
N ALA A 574 -11.61 30.05 14.35
CA ALA A 574 -11.71 30.01 15.80
C ALA A 574 -11.09 28.74 16.43
N GLN A 575 -10.97 27.64 15.69
CA GLN A 575 -10.42 26.36 16.16
C GLN A 575 -9.04 26.04 15.58
N TRP A 576 -8.51 26.90 14.71
CA TRP A 576 -7.21 26.69 14.06
C TRP A 576 -6.08 26.52 15.08
N PRO A 577 -5.96 27.34 16.14
CA PRO A 577 -4.88 27.21 17.11
C PRO A 577 -4.89 25.84 17.81
N GLU A 578 -6.04 25.38 18.31
CA GLU A 578 -6.14 24.10 19.03
C GLU A 578 -5.91 22.90 18.10
N ARG A 579 -6.41 22.97 16.86
CA ARG A 579 -6.20 21.91 15.86
C ARG A 579 -4.74 21.81 15.45
N LEU A 580 -4.08 22.94 15.23
CA LEU A 580 -2.66 23.00 14.90
C LEU A 580 -1.81 22.48 16.07
N ASP A 581 -2.12 22.89 17.30
CA ASP A 581 -1.43 22.42 18.51
C ASP A 581 -1.60 20.90 18.69
N SER A 582 -2.81 20.39 18.48
CA SER A 582 -3.09 18.95 18.51
C SER A 582 -2.31 18.17 17.45
N PHE A 583 -2.20 18.71 16.24
CA PHE A 583 -1.43 18.10 15.16
C PHE A 583 0.07 18.09 15.49
N LEU A 584 0.64 19.24 15.90
CA LEU A 584 2.07 19.36 16.20
C LEU A 584 2.50 18.52 17.40
N ARG A 585 1.62 18.24 18.37
CA ARG A 585 1.91 17.25 19.43
C ARG A 585 2.16 15.84 18.89
N LYS A 586 1.46 15.45 17.81
CA LYS A 586 1.62 14.13 17.16
C LYS A 586 2.73 14.15 16.10
N ALA A 587 3.01 15.31 15.52
CA ALA A 587 3.96 15.51 14.43
C ALA A 587 4.84 16.75 14.69
N PRO A 588 5.71 16.74 15.72
CA PRO A 588 6.44 17.94 16.16
C PRO A 588 7.45 18.47 15.13
N GLY A 589 7.88 17.64 14.17
CA GLY A 589 8.75 18.06 13.07
C GLY A 589 8.03 18.71 11.88
N ARG A 590 6.70 18.85 11.92
CA ARG A 590 5.87 19.36 10.83
C ARG A 590 5.51 20.83 10.99
N SER A 591 6.51 21.67 11.27
CA SER A 591 6.32 23.12 11.39
C SER A 591 5.89 23.77 10.07
N ASP A 592 6.05 23.09 8.94
CA ASP A 592 5.47 23.47 7.65
C ASP A 592 3.94 23.56 7.66
N ILE A 593 3.24 22.86 8.56
CA ILE A 593 1.79 23.03 8.70
C ILE A 593 1.43 24.30 9.49
N ALA A 594 2.38 24.85 10.26
CA ALA A 594 2.18 26.04 11.08
C ALA A 594 2.40 27.36 10.33
N TYR A 595 3.16 27.37 9.23
CA TYR A 595 3.62 28.62 8.61
C TYR A 595 2.45 29.52 8.17
N LEU A 596 1.37 28.96 7.60
CA LEU A 596 0.24 29.73 7.12
C LEU A 596 -0.57 30.37 8.25
N TYR A 597 -0.67 29.68 9.38
CA TYR A 597 -1.29 30.23 10.57
C TYR A 597 -0.44 31.37 11.15
N LEU A 598 0.88 31.21 11.18
CA LEU A 598 1.81 32.26 11.60
C LEU A 598 1.80 33.47 10.66
N THR A 599 1.72 33.25 9.34
CA THR A 599 1.53 34.32 8.34
C THR A 599 0.24 35.06 8.62
N TRP A 600 -0.87 34.36 8.84
CA TRP A 600 -2.16 34.97 9.15
C TRP A 600 -2.13 35.84 10.41
N LEU A 601 -1.48 35.37 11.49
CA LEU A 601 -1.28 36.16 12.70
C LEU A 601 -0.39 37.40 12.44
N ASN A 602 0.67 37.22 11.66
CA ASN A 602 1.61 38.28 11.32
C ASN A 602 0.94 39.40 10.49
N ASP A 603 0.13 39.04 9.51
CA ASP A 603 -0.63 39.99 8.66
C ASP A 603 -1.63 40.82 9.47
N ARG A 604 -2.07 40.30 10.62
CA ARG A 604 -2.96 40.99 11.58
C ARG A 604 -2.22 41.82 12.62
N GLY A 605 -0.88 41.82 12.60
CA GLY A 605 -0.05 42.51 13.58
C GLY A 605 -0.06 41.85 14.97
N GLU A 606 -0.50 40.59 15.10
CA GLU A 606 -0.58 39.86 16.37
C GLU A 606 0.80 39.32 16.81
N THR A 607 1.79 40.21 16.90
CA THR A 607 3.21 39.91 17.15
C THR A 607 3.47 39.08 18.41
N ALA A 608 2.69 39.28 19.47
CA ALA A 608 2.78 38.49 20.70
C ALA A 608 2.39 37.02 20.47
N ALA A 609 1.33 36.76 19.71
CA ALA A 609 0.89 35.41 19.35
C ALA A 609 1.91 34.73 18.42
N VAL A 610 2.44 35.47 17.43
CA VAL A 610 3.53 34.99 16.56
C VAL A 610 4.74 34.55 17.39
N ARG A 611 5.21 35.39 18.32
CA ARG A 611 6.33 35.04 19.22
C ARG A 611 6.02 33.82 20.08
N GLN A 612 4.81 33.72 20.63
CA GLN A 612 4.41 32.58 21.45
C GLN A 612 4.48 31.27 20.66
N TRP A 613 3.90 31.24 19.45
CA TRP A 613 3.89 30.05 18.61
C TRP A 613 5.27 29.70 18.07
N ALA A 614 6.04 30.69 17.61
CA ALA A 614 7.43 30.48 17.20
C ALA A 614 8.27 29.92 18.35
N GLY A 615 8.08 30.42 19.58
CA GLY A 615 8.73 29.89 20.78
C GLY A 615 8.37 28.42 21.07
N ARG A 616 7.12 28.00 20.83
CA ARG A 616 6.71 26.60 20.95
C ARG A 616 7.44 25.70 19.95
N LEU A 617 7.49 26.11 18.67
CA LEU A 617 8.24 25.39 17.63
C LEU A 617 9.72 25.25 18.01
N LEU A 618 10.33 26.35 18.46
CA LEU A 618 11.74 26.38 18.89
C LEU A 618 12.03 25.58 20.16
N THR A 619 11.03 25.34 20.99
CA THR A 619 11.16 24.47 22.18
C THR A 619 11.30 23.00 21.77
N HIS A 620 10.61 22.58 20.71
CA HIS A 620 10.72 21.23 20.17
C HIS A 620 11.97 21.05 19.31
N ASN A 621 12.30 22.05 18.49
CA ASN A 621 13.51 22.07 17.66
C ASN A 621 14.10 23.47 17.65
N ARG A 622 15.24 23.66 18.34
CA ARG A 622 15.92 24.97 18.43
C ARG A 622 16.37 25.53 17.08
N HIS A 623 16.48 24.67 16.06
CA HIS A 623 16.84 25.04 14.69
C HIS A 623 15.64 24.90 13.74
N ASP A 624 14.40 24.99 14.25
CA ASP A 624 13.21 24.93 13.42
C ASP A 624 13.17 26.13 12.44
N PRO A 625 13.20 25.91 11.12
CA PRO A 625 13.32 27.01 10.17
C PRO A 625 12.10 27.96 10.23
N VAL A 626 10.90 27.43 10.48
CA VAL A 626 9.67 28.22 10.58
C VAL A 626 9.66 29.04 11.87
N GLY A 627 9.97 28.41 13.01
CA GLY A 627 10.09 29.09 14.30
C GLY A 627 11.15 30.20 14.29
N LEU A 628 12.31 29.94 13.68
CA LEU A 628 13.37 30.93 13.51
C LEU A 628 12.91 32.09 12.61
N TRP A 629 12.26 31.80 11.48
CA TRP A 629 11.75 32.82 10.55
C TRP A 629 10.79 33.80 11.25
N PHE A 630 9.73 33.26 11.85
CA PHE A 630 8.67 34.08 12.42
C PHE A 630 9.08 34.76 13.74
N SER A 631 9.97 34.15 14.53
CA SER A 631 10.52 34.87 15.69
C SER A 631 11.46 35.99 15.25
N GLY A 632 12.32 35.75 14.24
CA GLY A 632 13.22 36.75 13.69
C GLY A 632 12.47 37.94 13.08
N SER A 633 11.42 37.68 12.28
CA SER A 633 10.62 38.73 11.64
C SER A 633 9.96 39.69 12.63
N VAL A 634 9.53 39.20 13.80
CA VAL A 634 8.98 40.06 14.85
C VAL A 634 10.08 40.79 15.64
N MET A 635 11.26 40.20 15.79
CA MET A 635 12.38 40.80 16.53
C MET A 635 13.04 41.97 15.77
N ILE A 636 13.04 41.95 14.43
CA ILE A 636 13.58 43.06 13.63
C ILE A 636 12.75 44.35 13.70
N LEU A 637 11.50 44.26 14.20
CA LEU A 637 10.65 45.42 14.42
C LEU A 637 11.07 46.26 15.64
N ASP A 638 11.81 45.67 16.58
CA ASP A 638 12.33 46.35 17.77
C ASP A 638 13.85 46.56 17.64
N PRO A 639 14.34 47.82 17.62
CA PRO A 639 15.76 48.13 17.52
C PRO A 639 16.63 47.40 18.55
N ALA A 640 16.11 47.12 19.75
CA ALA A 640 16.85 46.44 20.82
C ALA A 640 17.10 44.95 20.51
N THR A 641 16.23 44.31 19.72
CA THR A 641 16.33 42.89 19.36
C THR A 641 16.66 42.64 17.90
N ALA A 642 16.83 43.69 17.09
CA ALA A 642 16.95 43.56 15.64
C ALA A 642 18.17 42.77 15.15
N SER A 643 19.33 42.89 15.82
CA SER A 643 20.54 42.12 15.47
C SER A 643 20.31 40.62 15.67
N GLU A 644 19.77 40.22 16.82
CA GLU A 644 19.40 38.82 17.09
C GLU A 644 18.29 38.33 16.14
N GLY A 645 17.33 39.20 15.81
CA GLY A 645 16.29 38.89 14.82
C GLY A 645 16.86 38.56 13.45
N LEU A 646 17.80 39.36 12.95
CA LEU A 646 18.50 39.12 11.68
C LEU A 646 19.31 37.82 11.70
N LYS A 647 19.99 37.53 12.81
CA LYS A 647 20.71 36.26 12.99
C LYS A 647 19.77 35.06 12.86
N ARG A 648 18.59 35.11 13.49
CA ARG A 648 17.58 34.04 13.37
C ARG A 648 17.04 33.88 11.95
N LEU A 649 16.84 34.98 11.23
CA LEU A 649 16.41 34.93 9.83
C LEU A 649 17.48 34.27 8.94
N VAL A 650 18.76 34.55 9.17
CA VAL A 650 19.87 33.86 8.49
C VAL A 650 19.90 32.37 8.84
N GLU A 651 19.81 32.02 10.12
CA GLU A 651 19.75 30.61 10.55
C GLU A 651 18.53 29.86 9.96
N SER A 652 17.39 30.55 9.82
CA SER A 652 16.19 30.02 9.17
C SER A 652 16.40 29.75 7.67
N LEU A 653 17.06 30.68 6.97
CA LEU A 653 17.45 30.51 5.57
C LEU A 653 18.36 29.30 5.37
N ASP A 654 19.37 29.16 6.22
CA ASP A 654 20.31 28.04 6.18
C ASP A 654 19.64 26.72 6.62
N GLY A 655 18.60 26.80 7.45
CA GLY A 655 17.75 25.68 7.88
C GLY A 655 16.71 25.24 6.86
N GLY A 656 16.65 25.85 5.68
CA GLY A 656 15.77 25.42 4.59
C GLY A 656 14.35 26.00 4.64
N ILE A 657 14.13 27.18 5.23
CA ILE A 657 12.81 27.86 5.20
C ILE A 657 12.26 28.03 3.80
N LYS A 658 13.14 28.14 2.79
CA LYS A 658 12.78 28.23 1.36
C LYS A 658 11.99 27.03 0.85
N ASN A 659 12.16 25.87 1.48
CA ASN A 659 11.38 24.68 1.15
C ASN A 659 9.91 24.82 1.57
N VAL A 660 9.62 25.67 2.55
CA VAL A 660 8.31 25.80 3.20
C VAL A 660 7.63 27.12 2.84
N LEU A 661 8.40 28.19 2.66
CA LEU A 661 7.92 29.54 2.40
C LEU A 661 8.64 30.12 1.18
N ALA A 662 7.91 30.76 0.28
CA ALA A 662 8.47 31.52 -0.82
C ALA A 662 9.33 32.68 -0.31
N VAL A 663 10.65 32.58 -0.43
CA VAL A 663 11.59 33.67 -0.16
C VAL A 663 12.37 33.94 -1.44
N ASP A 664 12.10 35.08 -2.06
CA ASP A 664 12.81 35.50 -3.27
C ASP A 664 14.27 35.86 -2.98
N ASP A 665 15.11 35.80 -4.00
CA ASP A 665 16.56 36.03 -3.87
C ASP A 665 16.91 37.45 -3.43
N ALA A 666 16.06 38.45 -3.69
CA ALA A 666 16.32 39.81 -3.24
C ALA A 666 16.06 39.95 -1.74
N THR A 667 14.98 39.34 -1.24
CA THR A 667 14.69 39.25 0.20
C THR A 667 15.80 38.52 0.95
N GLU A 668 16.27 37.38 0.43
CA GLU A 668 17.40 36.66 1.04
C GLU A 668 18.67 37.52 1.10
N ARG A 669 19.08 38.11 -0.02
CA ARG A 669 20.27 38.97 -0.06
C ARG A 669 20.17 40.12 0.95
N THR A 670 19.00 40.77 0.99
CA THR A 670 18.73 41.86 1.94
C THR A 670 18.92 41.42 3.39
N ILE A 671 18.39 40.26 3.77
CA ILE A 671 18.54 39.71 5.13
C ILE A 671 20.01 39.44 5.43
N ARG A 672 20.74 38.80 4.51
CA ARG A 672 22.16 38.45 4.71
C ARG A 672 23.05 39.68 4.79
N ASP A 673 22.84 40.67 3.92
CA ASP A 673 23.61 41.92 3.93
C ASP A 673 23.34 42.74 5.20
N ALA A 674 22.08 42.80 5.63
CA ALA A 674 21.70 43.48 6.88
C ALA A 674 22.29 42.80 8.11
N ALA A 675 22.36 41.46 8.12
CA ALA A 675 23.00 40.70 9.18
C ALA A 675 24.53 40.91 9.20
N ALA A 676 25.17 41.06 8.04
CA ALA A 676 26.61 41.29 7.95
C ALA A 676 27.05 42.72 8.32
N ALA A 677 26.14 43.70 8.18
CA ALA A 677 26.42 45.10 8.49
C ALA A 677 26.31 45.47 9.97
N ARG A 678 25.80 44.57 10.81
CA ARG A 678 25.62 44.75 12.27
C ARG A 678 26.55 43.83 13.03
#